data_AF-A0A098YNK6-F1
#
_entry.id   AF-A0A098YNK6-F1
#
_cell.length_a   1.000
_cell.length_b   1.000
_cell.length_c   1.000
_cell.angle_alpha   90.00
_cell.angle_beta   90.00
_cell.angle_gamma   90.00
#
_symmetry.space_group_name_H-M   'P 1'
#
loop_
_entity.id
_entity.type
_entity.pdbx_description
1 polymer ?
#
loop_
_entity_poly.entity_id
_entity_poly.type
_entity_poly.pdbx_seq_one_letter_code
_entity_poly.pdbx_strand_id
1 'polypeptide(L)'
;MTSKIFSITIILVSLLCFSCSETDMDNELNPNTPPSTHASTTYDVDIEAQTNAPERQHASAKPFDMSFKVSEENIGGKTALYPKLNITKEVIPSLVVLYDKRNNRKEIVEANWKVVKKGTDVKLILQKLSLQSNIADGEWYLMSMIGGGERKGDNLEVNTETAINVVEKNQEFSTSCPFATTWRRIVKNGNQIKLDNKNKKMVFKPQGVFLMVWVENRTTLDTRLRREITMESNAFCASGAYKFDINKDQIAEDADLAASYWEPNSANIIQGLSPVYEKYNAKQYATTIKLNYQDGKDDGTLRQGKSDLNNYIYFNSYKKPATGVAAATNTKTTRGFLVCLMPVNYKKTSNYGSIVGETLFYGKVDVTTTNRKNFTYDTKIYGDKDKSDPNTWCPYMGNRYLLGSFSNELEKGTCYKMMLRIVRPMLPIERLWAYKPELSKIRENAEKISEGTLKDGYYASVENKQYRLPKYSEFIPIFNNPKNQLDNDDSYGGVKILDAGEGYGKHLVMGSHRDFVDINGRQNKFDNWFCSVKDIKVLYGIMYMKPFKERDKFATNNYKVAVRMTFPNAKAKAGVASIDVYYFGPNYNISENNAGYYFAHEDFWRRLKKEDIIQRKFQLGPHWLDYKNATHPHETKAYYADFNLSGIAQKGNDQPGGGFKFFSPWLKNPAW
;
A
#
# COMPACT_ATOMS: atom_id res chain seq x y z
N MET A 1 3.75 34.23 32.08
CA MET A 1 4.28 33.50 33.25
C MET A 1 4.27 32.01 32.90
N THR A 2 5.35 31.46 32.33
CA THR A 2 6.58 30.96 32.99
C THR A 2 6.48 29.55 33.57
N SER A 3 6.66 28.55 32.68
CA SER A 3 7.57 27.40 32.79
C SER A 3 7.82 26.66 34.13
N LYS A 4 7.71 25.32 34.07
CA LYS A 4 8.67 24.29 34.54
C LYS A 4 8.12 22.92 34.07
N ILE A 5 8.67 22.26 33.04
CA ILE A 5 9.89 21.42 33.06
C ILE A 5 9.98 20.56 34.33
N PHE A 6 9.79 19.25 34.15
CA PHE A 6 10.40 18.21 34.96
C PHE A 6 10.86 17.07 34.05
N SER A 7 12.18 16.98 33.85
CA SER A 7 12.85 15.80 33.34
C SER A 7 13.37 15.01 34.54
N ILE A 8 13.17 13.69 34.56
CA ILE A 8 13.96 12.79 35.42
C ILE A 8 14.57 11.72 34.53
N THR A 9 15.90 11.69 34.57
CA THR A 9 16.76 10.77 33.85
C THR A 9 17.26 9.70 34.83
N ILE A 10 17.25 8.42 34.47
CA ILE A 10 18.09 7.40 35.10
C ILE A 10 18.78 6.59 33.99
N ILE A 11 20.08 6.35 34.16
CA ILE A 11 21.01 5.81 33.16
C ILE A 11 21.37 4.34 33.48
N LEU A 12 21.85 3.65 32.45
CA LEU A 12 22.35 2.26 32.40
C LEU A 12 23.40 1.90 33.47
N VAL A 13 23.62 0.59 33.64
CA VAL A 13 24.90 -0.17 33.50
C VAL A 13 24.69 -1.53 34.20
N SER A 14 24.27 -2.58 33.51
CA SER A 14 25.07 -3.58 32.74
C SER A 14 26.04 -4.42 33.58
N LEU A 15 25.92 -5.75 33.48
CA LEU A 15 27.03 -6.67 33.71
C LEU A 15 26.86 -7.91 32.81
N LEU A 16 27.90 -8.23 32.05
CA LEU A 16 27.98 -9.38 31.16
C LEU A 16 28.47 -10.63 31.91
N CYS A 17 28.13 -11.80 31.39
CA CYS A 17 29.03 -12.97 31.41
C CYS A 17 29.10 -13.56 29.99
N PHE A 18 30.32 -13.74 29.50
CA PHE A 18 30.67 -14.44 28.25
C PHE A 18 31.30 -15.79 28.60
N SER A 19 30.86 -16.86 27.94
CA SER A 19 31.65 -18.05 27.54
C SER A 19 30.74 -18.90 26.63
N CYS A 20 31.10 -19.19 25.37
CA CYS A 20 32.04 -20.24 24.94
C CYS A 20 31.54 -21.64 25.37
N SER A 21 31.41 -22.64 24.49
CA SER A 21 32.05 -22.87 23.18
C SER A 21 31.20 -23.78 22.24
N GLU A 22 31.55 -23.81 20.95
CA GLU A 22 31.79 -24.99 20.06
C GLU A 22 30.96 -26.29 20.26
N THR A 23 30.50 -27.05 19.24
CA THR A 23 30.65 -26.97 17.77
C THR A 23 29.65 -27.92 17.07
N ASP A 24 29.40 -27.64 15.79
CA ASP A 24 29.15 -28.60 14.70
C ASP A 24 27.84 -29.41 14.60
N MET A 25 27.75 -30.05 13.42
CA MET A 25 26.55 -30.37 12.67
C MET A 25 26.09 -31.82 12.82
N ASP A 26 24.91 -32.04 12.23
CA ASP A 26 24.49 -33.25 11.53
C ASP A 26 24.01 -34.49 12.32
N ASN A 27 22.84 -34.90 11.81
CA ASN A 27 22.37 -36.25 11.59
C ASN A 27 21.51 -37.00 12.62
N GLU A 28 20.52 -37.65 11.98
CA GLU A 28 19.82 -38.87 12.35
C GLU A 28 18.88 -38.87 13.56
N LEU A 29 17.60 -38.77 13.20
CA LEU A 29 16.51 -39.62 13.68
C LEU A 29 16.96 -40.79 14.59
N ASN A 30 16.72 -40.66 15.90
CA ASN A 30 16.61 -41.82 16.76
C ASN A 30 15.46 -41.63 17.78
N PRO A 31 14.38 -42.43 17.72
CA PRO A 31 13.16 -42.18 18.48
C PRO A 31 13.18 -42.85 19.85
N ASN A 32 13.95 -42.31 20.82
CA ASN A 32 13.95 -42.83 22.19
C ASN A 32 14.29 -41.78 23.27
N THR A 33 13.34 -40.87 23.51
CA THR A 33 13.23 -40.17 24.80
C THR A 33 11.76 -40.20 25.22
N PRO A 34 11.40 -40.67 26.43
CA PRO A 34 10.02 -40.61 26.89
C PRO A 34 9.56 -39.14 26.95
N PRO A 35 8.36 -38.79 26.46
CA PRO A 35 7.81 -37.47 26.71
C PRO A 35 7.66 -37.27 28.22
N SER A 36 8.01 -36.09 28.73
CA SER A 36 7.71 -35.75 30.14
C SER A 36 6.19 -35.71 30.32
N THR A 37 5.64 -36.80 30.87
CA THR A 37 4.20 -36.96 31.07
C THR A 37 3.70 -36.05 32.19
N HIS A 38 3.46 -34.78 31.87
CA HIS A 38 2.34 -34.07 32.48
C HIS A 38 1.08 -34.86 32.14
N ALA A 39 0.59 -35.65 33.11
CA ALA A 39 -0.61 -36.45 32.95
C ALA A 39 -1.80 -35.51 32.69
N SER A 40 -2.24 -35.43 31.44
CA SER A 40 -3.30 -34.51 31.03
C SER A 40 -4.66 -35.00 31.52
N THR A 41 -5.20 -34.33 32.55
CA THR A 41 -6.52 -34.65 33.09
C THR A 41 -7.59 -34.30 32.05
N THR A 42 -8.53 -35.22 31.84
CA THR A 42 -9.69 -35.02 30.96
C THR A 42 -10.94 -34.84 31.79
N TYR A 43 -11.78 -33.87 31.41
CA TYR A 43 -13.03 -33.51 32.08
C TYR A 43 -14.21 -33.79 31.15
N ASP A 44 -15.36 -34.10 31.74
CA ASP A 44 -16.65 -34.13 31.05
C ASP A 44 -17.05 -32.70 30.70
N VAL A 45 -17.40 -32.43 29.44
CA VAL A 45 -17.75 -31.07 28.99
C VAL A 45 -19.12 -31.04 28.30
N ASP A 46 -20.02 -30.20 28.83
CA ASP A 46 -21.37 -29.96 28.30
C ASP A 46 -21.44 -28.50 27.78
N ILE A 47 -20.82 -28.29 26.60
CA ILE A 47 -20.72 -26.98 25.94
C ILE A 47 -21.04 -27.14 24.44
N GLU A 48 -22.12 -26.46 23.99
CA GLU A 48 -22.50 -26.36 22.57
C GLU A 48 -22.01 -25.05 21.93
N ALA A 49 -21.49 -25.15 20.71
CA ALA A 49 -21.23 -24.03 19.81
C ALA A 49 -21.99 -24.18 18.46
N GLN A 50 -22.29 -23.05 17.81
CA GLN A 50 -22.98 -22.95 16.51
C GLN A 50 -22.07 -22.32 15.44
N THR A 51 -22.22 -22.78 14.19
CA THR A 51 -21.29 -22.48 13.08
C THR A 51 -21.98 -22.34 11.70
N ASN A 52 -23.19 -21.77 11.66
CA ASN A 52 -24.12 -21.79 10.51
C ASN A 52 -23.51 -21.46 9.12
N ALA A 53 -23.62 -22.37 8.12
CA ALA A 53 -23.72 -22.13 6.66
C ALA A 53 -23.85 -23.47 5.84
N PRO A 54 -24.49 -23.48 4.65
CA PRO A 54 -24.90 -24.73 3.92
C PRO A 54 -23.83 -25.44 3.03
N GLU A 55 -24.21 -26.59 2.44
CA GLU A 55 -23.49 -27.89 2.35
C GLU A 55 -22.39 -28.17 1.24
N ARG A 56 -21.75 -29.36 1.34
CA ARG A 56 -20.95 -30.27 0.43
C ARG A 56 -19.72 -29.84 -0.42
N GLN A 57 -18.52 -30.48 -0.41
CA GLN A 57 -17.92 -31.54 0.44
C GLN A 57 -16.46 -31.90 -0.01
N HIS A 58 -15.55 -32.29 0.92
CA HIS A 58 -14.17 -32.83 0.71
C HIS A 58 -13.13 -31.91 0.02
N ALA A 59 -11.81 -31.92 0.27
CA ALA A 59 -10.90 -32.36 1.36
C ALA A 59 -9.47 -31.84 0.99
N SER A 60 -8.44 -31.67 1.84
CA SER A 60 -8.19 -31.85 3.29
C SER A 60 -7.08 -30.85 3.74
N ALA A 61 -6.75 -30.74 5.04
CA ALA A 61 -5.68 -29.83 5.54
C ALA A 61 -5.11 -30.20 6.93
N LYS A 62 -3.91 -29.64 7.22
CA LYS A 62 -3.02 -29.72 8.41
C LYS A 62 -3.71 -29.43 9.77
N PRO A 63 -3.08 -29.72 10.94
CA PRO A 63 -3.82 -30.02 12.18
C PRO A 63 -4.83 -28.97 12.68
N PHE A 64 -4.61 -27.65 12.51
CA PHE A 64 -5.56 -26.61 12.95
C PHE A 64 -6.20 -25.82 11.80
N ASP A 65 -5.91 -26.18 10.55
CA ASP A 65 -6.28 -25.39 9.38
C ASP A 65 -7.70 -25.76 8.89
N MET A 66 -8.51 -24.75 8.57
CA MET A 66 -9.90 -24.91 8.14
C MET A 66 -10.19 -24.16 6.83
N SER A 67 -10.07 -24.91 5.74
CA SER A 67 -10.65 -24.58 4.44
C SER A 67 -12.10 -24.10 4.55
N PHE A 68 -12.44 -22.98 3.91
CA PHE A 68 -13.82 -22.55 3.75
C PHE A 68 -14.12 -21.97 2.37
N LYS A 69 -15.36 -22.19 1.96
CA LYS A 69 -15.82 -22.05 0.58
C LYS A 69 -16.37 -20.64 0.33
N VAL A 70 -16.08 -20.09 -0.85
CA VAL A 70 -16.50 -18.75 -1.27
C VAL A 70 -17.20 -18.87 -2.63
N SER A 71 -18.49 -18.54 -2.73
CA SER A 71 -19.24 -18.60 -3.99
C SER A 71 -19.03 -17.35 -4.86
N GLU A 72 -19.42 -17.39 -6.13
CA GLU A 72 -19.35 -16.22 -7.03
C GLU A 72 -20.19 -15.02 -6.49
N GLU A 73 -21.23 -15.27 -5.69
CA GLU A 73 -22.01 -14.26 -4.99
C GLU A 73 -21.24 -13.63 -3.82
N ASN A 74 -20.49 -14.43 -3.06
CA ASN A 74 -19.58 -13.93 -2.01
C ASN A 74 -18.44 -13.06 -2.57
N ILE A 75 -18.13 -13.19 -3.86
CA ILE A 75 -17.06 -12.46 -4.55
C ILE A 75 -17.56 -11.08 -5.07
N GLY A 76 -18.88 -10.90 -5.15
CA GLY A 76 -19.51 -9.69 -5.70
C GLY A 76 -19.91 -8.61 -4.67
N GLY A 77 -20.02 -8.93 -3.38
CA GLY A 77 -20.61 -8.03 -2.38
C GLY A 77 -20.01 -8.12 -0.98
N LYS A 78 -20.48 -7.25 -0.06
CA LYS A 78 -20.11 -7.22 1.37
C LYS A 78 -20.74 -8.37 2.16
N THR A 79 -20.65 -9.59 1.66
CA THR A 79 -21.25 -10.75 2.31
C THR A 79 -20.26 -11.29 3.33
N ALA A 80 -20.68 -11.44 4.59
CA ALA A 80 -19.86 -12.10 5.61
C ALA A 80 -19.54 -13.54 5.16
N LEU A 81 -18.25 -13.85 5.10
CA LEU A 81 -17.72 -15.18 4.81
C LEU A 81 -17.83 -16.03 6.07
N TYR A 82 -18.92 -16.79 6.14
CA TYR A 82 -19.07 -17.82 7.14
C TYR A 82 -18.21 -19.04 6.77
N PRO A 83 -17.39 -19.57 7.70
CA PRO A 83 -16.58 -20.73 7.42
C PRO A 83 -17.49 -21.94 7.25
N LYS A 84 -17.69 -22.37 6.01
CA LYS A 84 -18.37 -23.62 5.72
C LYS A 84 -17.42 -24.78 6.10
N LEU A 85 -17.47 -25.13 7.39
CA LEU A 85 -16.62 -26.14 8.03
C LEU A 85 -16.51 -27.40 7.17
N ASN A 86 -15.29 -27.93 7.05
CA ASN A 86 -15.05 -29.14 6.30
C ASN A 86 -15.77 -30.34 6.96
N ILE A 87 -16.90 -30.70 6.37
CA ILE A 87 -17.90 -31.67 6.83
C ILE A 87 -17.33 -33.08 7.09
N THR A 88 -16.11 -33.34 6.63
CA THR A 88 -15.44 -34.65 6.63
C THR A 88 -14.62 -34.93 7.89
N LYS A 89 -14.28 -33.92 8.69
CA LYS A 89 -13.62 -34.12 9.99
C LYS A 89 -14.71 -34.28 11.05
N GLU A 90 -14.77 -35.45 11.70
CA GLU A 90 -15.70 -35.68 12.83
C GLU A 90 -15.33 -34.85 14.07
N VAL A 91 -14.04 -34.50 14.19
CA VAL A 91 -13.46 -33.75 15.30
C VAL A 91 -12.67 -32.56 14.78
N ILE A 92 -12.88 -31.39 15.37
CA ILE A 92 -12.12 -30.16 15.11
C ILE A 92 -11.25 -29.86 16.35
N PRO A 93 -9.91 -29.85 16.22
CA PRO A 93 -9.04 -29.42 17.30
C PRO A 93 -9.05 -27.89 17.42
N SER A 94 -8.81 -27.41 18.63
CA SER A 94 -8.90 -26.00 19.01
C SER A 94 -7.88 -25.66 20.10
N LEU A 95 -7.53 -24.39 20.19
CA LEU A 95 -6.88 -23.83 21.38
C LEU A 95 -7.97 -23.20 22.25
N VAL A 96 -8.03 -23.59 23.51
CA VAL A 96 -8.96 -23.03 24.50
C VAL A 96 -8.14 -22.26 25.55
N VAL A 97 -8.61 -21.05 25.84
CA VAL A 97 -8.07 -20.18 26.89
C VAL A 97 -9.09 -20.17 28.03
N LEU A 98 -8.66 -20.66 29.18
CA LEU A 98 -9.40 -20.64 30.44
C LEU A 98 -8.90 -19.50 31.32
N TYR A 99 -9.79 -18.85 32.05
CA TYR A 99 -9.43 -17.78 32.98
C TYR A 99 -10.29 -17.80 34.25
N ASP A 100 -9.65 -17.93 35.40
CA ASP A 100 -10.21 -17.74 36.72
C ASP A 100 -10.01 -16.29 37.16
N LYS A 101 -11.11 -15.54 37.19
CA LYS A 101 -11.14 -14.12 37.57
C LYS A 101 -10.93 -13.88 39.07
N ARG A 102 -11.16 -14.89 39.91
CA ARG A 102 -11.02 -14.80 41.39
C ARG A 102 -9.55 -14.95 41.78
N ASN A 103 -8.87 -15.95 41.23
CA ASN A 103 -7.47 -16.24 41.51
C ASN A 103 -6.48 -15.62 40.49
N ASN A 104 -6.99 -14.85 39.52
CA ASN A 104 -6.22 -14.24 38.42
C ASN A 104 -5.34 -15.25 37.67
N ARG A 105 -5.89 -16.43 37.38
CA ARG A 105 -5.15 -17.57 36.81
C ARG A 105 -5.63 -17.86 35.39
N LYS A 106 -4.71 -17.93 34.43
CA LYS A 106 -5.00 -18.40 33.06
C LYS A 106 -4.47 -19.82 32.86
N GLU A 107 -5.14 -20.62 32.04
CA GLU A 107 -4.62 -21.90 31.54
C GLU A 107 -4.95 -22.02 30.05
N ILE A 108 -4.00 -22.49 29.25
CA ILE A 108 -4.12 -22.55 27.78
C ILE A 108 -3.92 -24.00 27.35
N VAL A 109 -4.92 -24.54 26.67
CA VAL A 109 -5.10 -25.99 26.53
C VAL A 109 -5.63 -26.36 25.16
N GLU A 110 -5.37 -27.59 24.74
CA GLU A 110 -5.91 -28.14 23.49
C GLU A 110 -7.21 -28.88 23.74
N ALA A 111 -8.18 -28.64 22.87
CA ALA A 111 -9.53 -29.14 23.01
C ALA A 111 -10.10 -29.64 21.69
N ASN A 112 -10.90 -30.69 21.74
CA ASN A 112 -11.47 -31.36 20.58
C ASN A 112 -13.00 -31.22 20.55
N TRP A 113 -13.51 -30.67 19.45
CA TRP A 113 -14.94 -30.43 19.24
C TRP A 113 -15.52 -31.45 18.25
N LYS A 114 -16.50 -32.24 18.67
CA LYS A 114 -17.25 -33.13 17.78
C LYS A 114 -18.18 -32.32 16.89
N VAL A 115 -18.14 -32.61 15.59
CA VAL A 115 -19.07 -32.05 14.62
C VAL A 115 -20.37 -32.88 14.63
N VAL A 116 -21.49 -32.26 14.99
CA VAL A 116 -22.82 -32.86 14.95
C VAL A 116 -23.67 -32.12 13.91
N LYS A 117 -24.25 -32.87 12.97
CA LYS A 117 -25.00 -32.33 11.83
C LYS A 117 -26.46 -32.71 11.95
N LYS A 118 -27.37 -31.75 11.77
CA LYS A 118 -28.81 -31.97 11.71
C LYS A 118 -29.39 -31.09 10.59
N GLY A 119 -29.54 -31.67 9.40
CA GLY A 119 -29.87 -30.90 8.19
C GLY A 119 -28.78 -29.87 7.89
N THR A 120 -29.18 -28.62 7.64
CA THR A 120 -28.25 -27.49 7.40
C THR A 120 -27.51 -27.02 8.65
N ASP A 121 -27.95 -27.42 9.84
CA ASP A 121 -27.36 -26.96 11.10
C ASP A 121 -26.14 -27.80 11.47
N VAL A 122 -25.02 -27.11 11.67
CA VAL A 122 -23.80 -27.68 12.25
C VAL A 122 -23.66 -27.16 13.67
N LYS A 123 -23.62 -28.11 14.61
CA LYS A 123 -23.23 -27.89 16.01
C LYS A 123 -21.85 -28.44 16.26
N LEU A 124 -21.11 -27.80 17.15
CA LEU A 124 -19.89 -28.32 17.73
C LEU A 124 -20.12 -28.62 19.21
N ILE A 125 -19.76 -29.82 19.66
CA ILE A 125 -19.82 -30.23 21.07
C ILE A 125 -18.39 -30.45 21.56
N LEU A 126 -17.97 -29.75 22.60
CA LEU A 126 -16.65 -29.94 23.18
C LEU A 126 -16.58 -31.32 23.86
N GLN A 127 -15.81 -32.25 23.30
CA GLN A 127 -15.71 -33.64 23.79
C GLN A 127 -14.55 -33.87 24.75
N LYS A 128 -13.43 -33.18 24.52
CA LYS A 128 -12.21 -33.34 25.32
C LYS A 128 -11.57 -31.98 25.52
N LEU A 129 -11.24 -31.68 26.77
CA LEU A 129 -10.43 -30.54 27.18
C LEU A 129 -9.25 -31.10 27.97
N SER A 130 -8.03 -30.97 27.42
CA SER A 130 -6.83 -31.61 27.99
C SER A 130 -6.11 -30.63 28.89
N LEU A 131 -6.40 -30.66 30.20
CA LEU A 131 -5.80 -29.70 31.13
C LEU A 131 -4.38 -30.11 31.52
N GLN A 132 -3.51 -29.12 31.71
CA GLN A 132 -2.17 -29.30 32.28
C GLN A 132 -2.22 -29.41 33.81
N SER A 133 -3.30 -28.92 34.43
CA SER A 133 -3.49 -28.95 35.88
C SER A 133 -4.94 -29.18 36.29
N ASN A 134 -5.18 -29.54 37.55
CA ASN A 134 -6.54 -29.57 38.08
C ASN A 134 -7.03 -28.13 38.33
N ILE A 135 -8.01 -27.67 37.56
CA ILE A 135 -8.65 -26.37 37.77
C ILE A 135 -9.62 -26.43 38.96
N ALA A 136 -9.68 -25.36 39.75
CA ALA A 136 -10.53 -25.30 40.95
C ALA A 136 -12.02 -25.29 40.59
N ASP A 137 -12.84 -25.87 41.46
CA ASP A 137 -14.31 -25.81 41.34
C ASP A 137 -14.82 -24.36 41.46
N GLY A 138 -15.88 -24.05 40.73
CA GLY A 138 -16.48 -22.72 40.67
C GLY A 138 -16.45 -22.08 39.29
N GLU A 139 -16.23 -20.77 39.26
CA GLU A 139 -16.49 -19.90 38.11
C GLU A 139 -15.24 -19.63 37.29
N TRP A 140 -15.32 -19.92 35.99
CA TRP A 140 -14.26 -19.69 35.02
C TRP A 140 -14.82 -18.96 33.79
N TYR A 141 -13.93 -18.41 32.98
CA TYR A 141 -14.24 -17.89 31.65
C TYR A 141 -13.49 -18.70 30.59
N LEU A 142 -14.15 -18.95 29.45
CA LEU A 142 -13.64 -19.73 28.34
C LEU A 142 -13.73 -18.94 27.04
N MET A 143 -12.63 -18.90 26.28
CA MET A 143 -12.58 -18.49 24.88
C MET A 143 -11.94 -19.60 24.06
N SER A 144 -12.46 -19.88 22.87
CA SER A 144 -11.94 -20.94 21.98
C SER A 144 -11.53 -20.38 20.62
N MET A 145 -10.42 -20.90 20.09
CA MET A 145 -9.81 -20.56 18.80
C MET A 145 -9.74 -21.80 17.90
N ILE A 146 -10.16 -21.69 16.63
CA ILE A 146 -10.05 -22.73 15.60
C ILE A 146 -9.64 -22.15 14.24
N GLY A 147 -9.21 -22.99 13.29
CA GLY A 147 -9.19 -22.64 11.85
C GLY A 147 -7.97 -21.89 11.31
N GLY A 148 -7.01 -21.54 12.16
CA GLY A 148 -5.75 -20.98 11.71
C GLY A 148 -4.78 -20.79 12.86
N GLY A 149 -3.53 -21.21 12.63
CA GLY A 149 -2.41 -21.04 13.54
C GLY A 149 -1.85 -22.31 14.15
N GLU A 150 -0.72 -22.16 14.84
CA GLU A 150 0.03 -23.20 15.53
C GLU A 150 0.24 -22.77 16.98
N ARG A 151 0.01 -23.69 17.93
CA ARG A 151 0.31 -23.42 19.34
C ARG A 151 1.81 -23.43 19.56
N LYS A 152 2.36 -22.36 20.13
CA LYS A 152 3.74 -22.33 20.66
C LYS A 152 3.73 -21.83 22.10
N GLY A 153 3.88 -22.77 23.03
CA GLY A 153 3.71 -22.52 24.46
C GLY A 153 2.30 -22.00 24.77
N ASP A 154 2.24 -20.78 25.29
CA ASP A 154 1.02 -20.05 25.65
C ASP A 154 0.46 -19.17 24.52
N ASN A 155 1.08 -19.16 23.34
CA ASN A 155 0.67 -18.33 22.21
C ASN A 155 0.06 -19.17 21.08
N LEU A 156 -0.83 -18.55 20.30
CA LEU A 156 -1.26 -19.06 18.99
C LEU A 156 -0.59 -18.23 17.90
N GLU A 157 0.47 -18.75 17.29
CA GLU A 157 1.09 -18.12 16.12
C GLU A 157 0.20 -18.31 14.90
N VAL A 158 0.06 -17.29 14.07
CA VAL A 158 -0.76 -17.32 12.86
C VAL A 158 0.09 -16.84 11.69
N ASN A 159 0.08 -17.61 10.62
CA ASN A 159 0.63 -17.25 9.32
C ASN A 159 -0.46 -17.60 8.29
N THR A 160 -1.07 -16.60 7.66
CA THR A 160 -2.08 -16.83 6.62
C THR A 160 -1.39 -17.19 5.30
N GLU A 161 -2.02 -18.05 4.50
CA GLU A 161 -1.52 -18.40 3.17
C GLU A 161 -1.48 -17.15 2.26
N THR A 162 -0.30 -16.83 1.74
CA THR A 162 -0.08 -15.73 0.81
C THR A 162 0.41 -16.17 -0.58
N ALA A 163 0.77 -17.45 -0.76
CA ALA A 163 0.98 -18.08 -2.06
C ALA A 163 -0.35 -18.62 -2.61
N ILE A 164 -1.16 -17.70 -3.13
CA ILE A 164 -2.57 -17.90 -3.44
C ILE A 164 -2.81 -18.32 -4.90
N ASN A 165 -3.78 -19.19 -5.08
CA ASN A 165 -4.20 -19.74 -6.37
C ASN A 165 -5.33 -18.90 -7.00
N VAL A 166 -5.53 -19.07 -8.30
CA VAL A 166 -6.64 -18.42 -9.02
C VAL A 166 -7.98 -19.05 -8.64
N VAL A 167 -9.01 -18.22 -8.49
CA VAL A 167 -10.35 -18.62 -8.09
C VAL A 167 -11.19 -19.02 -9.30
N GLU A 168 -11.32 -20.33 -9.52
CA GLU A 168 -12.22 -20.91 -10.54
C GLU A 168 -13.71 -20.71 -10.21
N LYS A 169 -14.55 -20.76 -11.27
CA LYS A 169 -16.01 -20.64 -11.12
C LYS A 169 -16.57 -21.87 -10.42
N ASN A 170 -17.50 -21.67 -9.49
CA ASN A 170 -18.17 -22.72 -8.70
C ASN A 170 -17.23 -23.61 -7.85
N GLN A 171 -15.94 -23.28 -7.75
CA GLN A 171 -14.98 -24.02 -6.93
C GLN A 171 -15.02 -23.53 -5.48
N GLU A 172 -14.66 -24.45 -4.60
CA GLU A 172 -14.51 -24.22 -3.17
C GLU A 172 -13.04 -24.01 -2.84
N PHE A 173 -12.72 -22.94 -2.11
CA PHE A 173 -11.35 -22.59 -1.79
C PHE A 173 -10.97 -23.04 -0.38
N SER A 174 -9.67 -23.06 -0.12
CA SER A 174 -9.09 -23.26 1.20
C SER A 174 -8.29 -22.01 1.54
N THR A 175 -8.50 -21.43 2.71
CA THR A 175 -7.65 -20.36 3.22
C THR A 175 -7.63 -20.43 4.74
N SER A 176 -6.42 -20.31 5.30
CA SER A 176 -6.16 -20.40 6.72
C SER A 176 -6.51 -19.08 7.41
N CYS A 177 -7.48 -19.08 8.31
CA CYS A 177 -7.87 -17.91 9.09
C CYS A 177 -8.32 -18.32 10.48
N PRO A 178 -7.76 -17.75 11.56
CA PRO A 178 -8.28 -17.98 12.91
C PRO A 178 -9.73 -17.50 13.04
N PHE A 179 -10.51 -18.30 13.75
CA PHE A 179 -11.85 -18.00 14.24
C PHE A 179 -11.81 -18.03 15.77
N ALA A 180 -12.49 -17.09 16.41
CA ALA A 180 -12.57 -16.98 17.87
C ALA A 180 -14.02 -16.99 18.33
N THR A 181 -14.29 -17.57 19.49
CA THR A 181 -15.53 -17.28 20.23
C THR A 181 -15.38 -15.95 20.98
N THR A 182 -16.50 -15.39 21.44
CA THR A 182 -16.48 -14.47 22.58
C THR A 182 -16.05 -15.22 23.85
N TRP A 183 -15.65 -14.48 24.89
CA TRP A 183 -15.49 -15.02 26.24
C TRP A 183 -16.82 -15.46 26.81
N ARG A 184 -16.87 -16.60 27.49
CA ARG A 184 -18.10 -17.14 28.08
C ARG A 184 -17.88 -17.66 29.48
N ARG A 185 -18.82 -17.33 30.36
CA ARG A 185 -18.87 -17.81 31.73
C ARG A 185 -19.20 -19.30 31.73
N ILE A 186 -18.35 -20.08 32.37
CA ILE A 186 -18.48 -21.52 32.56
C ILE A 186 -18.38 -21.83 34.05
N VAL A 187 -19.04 -22.91 34.47
CA VAL A 187 -18.99 -23.41 35.85
C VAL A 187 -18.40 -24.81 35.84
N LYS A 188 -17.39 -25.03 36.68
CA LYS A 188 -16.71 -26.30 36.87
C LYS A 188 -17.11 -26.89 38.23
N ASN A 189 -17.78 -28.04 38.20
CA ASN A 189 -18.26 -28.76 39.39
C ASN A 189 -17.75 -30.22 39.30
N GLY A 190 -16.88 -30.63 40.21
CA GLY A 190 -16.22 -31.93 40.16
C GLY A 190 -15.48 -32.13 38.83
N ASN A 191 -15.82 -33.20 38.10
CA ASN A 191 -15.24 -33.50 36.79
C ASN A 191 -16.00 -32.87 35.60
N GLN A 192 -17.03 -32.06 35.84
CA GLN A 192 -17.89 -31.49 34.79
C GLN A 192 -17.68 -29.99 34.58
N ILE A 193 -17.58 -29.56 33.32
CA ILE A 193 -17.56 -28.15 32.91
C ILE A 193 -18.80 -27.85 32.04
N LYS A 194 -19.55 -26.80 32.38
CA LYS A 194 -20.80 -26.41 31.70
C LYS A 194 -20.84 -24.91 31.41
N LEU A 195 -21.55 -24.51 30.36
CA LEU A 195 -21.96 -23.11 30.19
C LEU A 195 -22.90 -22.71 31.35
N ASP A 196 -22.63 -21.55 31.96
CA ASP A 196 -23.49 -20.98 33.00
C ASP A 196 -24.87 -20.64 32.42
N ASN A 197 -24.88 -19.89 31.31
CA ASN A 197 -26.07 -19.53 30.55
C ASN A 197 -26.29 -20.49 29.36
N LYS A 198 -26.99 -21.60 29.58
CA LYS A 198 -27.27 -22.63 28.56
C LYS A 198 -28.06 -22.13 27.35
N ASN A 199 -28.81 -21.03 27.48
CA ASN A 199 -29.62 -20.49 26.40
C ASN A 199 -28.78 -19.74 25.36
N LYS A 200 -27.60 -19.25 25.74
CA LYS A 200 -26.63 -18.67 24.81
C LYS A 200 -25.63 -19.74 24.37
N LYS A 201 -25.42 -19.88 23.07
CA LYS A 201 -24.42 -20.80 22.48
C LYS A 201 -23.15 -20.07 22.10
N MET A 202 -22.01 -20.76 22.08
CA MET A 202 -20.76 -20.17 21.59
C MET A 202 -20.81 -20.04 20.06
N VAL A 203 -20.28 -18.97 19.49
CA VAL A 203 -20.24 -18.76 18.03
C VAL A 203 -18.82 -18.42 17.62
N PHE A 204 -18.25 -19.20 16.71
CA PHE A 204 -16.92 -18.96 16.15
C PHE A 204 -16.98 -17.89 15.06
N LYS A 205 -16.38 -16.72 15.31
CA LYS A 205 -16.35 -15.57 14.40
C LYS A 205 -14.98 -15.43 13.71
N PRO A 206 -14.92 -15.16 12.39
CA PRO A 206 -13.67 -14.89 11.69
C PRO A 206 -12.91 -13.74 12.31
N GLN A 207 -11.58 -13.85 12.37
CA GLN A 207 -10.71 -12.79 12.89
C GLN A 207 -9.94 -12.05 11.79
N GLY A 208 -9.82 -12.63 10.60
CA GLY A 208 -9.24 -12.01 9.41
C GLY A 208 -10.26 -11.29 8.52
N VAL A 209 -9.75 -10.55 7.55
CA VAL A 209 -10.45 -9.87 6.45
C VAL A 209 -10.01 -10.50 5.14
N PHE A 210 -10.90 -10.59 4.16
CA PHE A 210 -10.62 -11.27 2.90
C PHE A 210 -10.62 -10.28 1.74
N LEU A 211 -9.55 -10.28 0.95
CA LEU A 211 -9.47 -9.51 -0.28
C LEU A 211 -9.49 -10.48 -1.47
N MET A 212 -10.45 -10.30 -2.38
CA MET A 212 -10.35 -10.86 -3.71
C MET A 212 -9.58 -9.88 -4.60
N VAL A 213 -8.43 -10.31 -5.09
CA VAL A 213 -7.47 -9.49 -5.85
C VAL A 213 -7.58 -9.79 -7.34
N TRP A 214 -7.76 -8.76 -8.15
CA TRP A 214 -7.64 -8.82 -9.62
C TRP A 214 -6.54 -7.87 -10.08
N VAL A 215 -5.92 -8.16 -11.23
CA VAL A 215 -4.92 -7.28 -11.86
C VAL A 215 -5.41 -6.85 -13.24
N GLU A 216 -5.21 -5.57 -13.60
CA GLU A 216 -5.64 -4.96 -14.85
C GLU A 216 -4.55 -4.06 -15.45
N ASN A 217 -4.11 -4.30 -16.68
CA ASN A 217 -3.37 -3.33 -17.48
C ASN A 217 -4.31 -2.33 -18.14
N ARG A 218 -4.03 -1.04 -17.94
CA ARG A 218 -4.70 0.11 -18.60
C ARG A 218 -3.72 1.00 -19.35
N THR A 219 -2.46 0.58 -19.49
CA THR A 219 -1.47 1.29 -20.30
C THR A 219 -1.65 0.97 -21.79
N THR A 220 -1.24 1.89 -22.65
CA THR A 220 -1.12 1.72 -24.10
C THR A 220 0.01 0.78 -24.52
N LEU A 221 0.72 0.20 -23.55
CA LEU A 221 1.89 -0.67 -23.73
C LEU A 221 1.56 -2.08 -23.26
N ASP A 222 2.18 -3.07 -23.89
CA ASP A 222 2.13 -4.45 -23.41
C ASP A 222 3.03 -4.55 -22.17
N THR A 223 2.60 -5.29 -21.16
CA THR A 223 3.28 -5.35 -19.86
C THR A 223 3.35 -6.76 -19.33
N ARG A 224 4.21 -6.97 -18.34
CA ARG A 224 4.14 -8.14 -17.45
C ARG A 224 4.31 -7.71 -16.00
N LEU A 225 3.53 -8.30 -15.11
CA LEU A 225 3.65 -8.14 -13.66
C LEU A 225 4.31 -9.39 -13.08
N ARG A 226 5.36 -9.23 -12.27
CA ARG A 226 5.89 -10.32 -11.44
C ARG A 226 4.80 -10.79 -10.48
N ARG A 227 4.60 -12.10 -10.36
CA ARG A 227 3.52 -12.71 -9.54
C ARG A 227 3.61 -12.40 -8.05
N GLU A 228 4.73 -11.88 -7.57
CA GLU A 228 4.93 -11.41 -6.21
C GLU A 228 4.58 -9.92 -6.09
N ILE A 229 3.62 -9.63 -5.22
CA ILE A 229 3.14 -8.29 -4.85
C ILE A 229 3.49 -8.07 -3.38
N THR A 230 4.06 -6.93 -3.04
CA THR A 230 4.34 -6.54 -1.66
C THR A 230 3.24 -5.61 -1.17
N MET A 231 2.47 -6.06 -0.17
CA MET A 231 1.63 -5.19 0.63
C MET A 231 2.48 -4.52 1.72
N GLU A 232 2.41 -3.20 1.86
CA GLU A 232 2.89 -2.46 3.03
C GLU A 232 1.67 -1.85 3.73
N SER A 233 1.50 -2.09 5.02
CA SER A 233 0.32 -1.63 5.75
C SER A 233 0.57 -1.46 7.25
N ASN A 234 -0.03 -0.42 7.85
CA ASN A 234 -0.15 -0.30 9.31
C ASN A 234 -1.43 -0.99 9.84
N ALA A 235 -2.39 -1.33 8.97
CA ALA A 235 -3.73 -1.78 9.31
C ALA A 235 -3.98 -3.28 9.05
N PHE A 236 -3.11 -3.95 8.29
CA PHE A 236 -3.24 -5.37 7.93
C PHE A 236 -1.89 -6.05 7.82
N CYS A 237 -1.83 -7.35 8.14
CA CYS A 237 -0.66 -8.21 7.97
C CYS A 237 -1.08 -9.66 7.72
N ALA A 238 -0.18 -10.51 7.20
CA ALA A 238 -0.45 -11.94 7.07
C ALA A 238 0.02 -12.80 8.27
N SER A 239 0.79 -12.24 9.21
CA SER A 239 1.38 -13.04 10.28
C SER A 239 1.57 -12.29 11.60
N GLY A 240 1.62 -13.07 12.68
CA GLY A 240 1.67 -12.59 14.06
C GLY A 240 1.32 -13.69 15.05
N ALA A 241 0.93 -13.32 16.26
CA ALA A 241 0.45 -14.26 17.26
C ALA A 241 -0.68 -13.66 18.11
N TYR A 242 -1.55 -14.51 18.63
CA TYR A 242 -2.37 -14.16 19.78
C TYR A 242 -1.59 -14.41 21.07
N LYS A 243 -1.36 -13.33 21.83
CA LYS A 243 -0.79 -13.36 23.17
C LYS A 243 -1.91 -13.07 24.17
N PHE A 244 -2.29 -14.08 24.94
CA PHE A 244 -3.46 -14.01 25.81
C PHE A 244 -3.12 -13.34 27.15
N ASP A 245 -2.81 -12.04 27.08
CA ASP A 245 -2.53 -11.19 28.24
C ASP A 245 -3.84 -10.59 28.74
N ILE A 246 -4.46 -11.33 29.66
CA ILE A 246 -5.84 -11.12 30.09
C ILE A 246 -5.91 -10.04 31.17
N ASN A 247 -6.62 -8.96 30.87
CA ASN A 247 -7.04 -7.98 31.87
C ASN A 247 -8.36 -8.43 32.53
N LYS A 248 -8.30 -8.74 33.83
CA LYS A 248 -9.44 -9.20 34.64
C LYS A 248 -10.70 -8.31 34.53
N ASP A 249 -10.50 -7.00 34.38
CA ASP A 249 -11.56 -6.00 34.43
C ASP A 249 -12.31 -5.90 33.09
N GLN A 250 -11.73 -6.41 32.01
CA GLN A 250 -12.36 -6.49 30.68
C GLN A 250 -13.13 -7.81 30.46
N ILE A 251 -12.89 -8.84 31.28
CA ILE A 251 -13.51 -10.16 31.12
C ILE A 251 -14.93 -10.17 31.70
N ALA A 252 -15.89 -10.47 30.83
CA ALA A 252 -17.31 -10.65 31.12
C ALA A 252 -17.92 -11.71 30.18
N GLU A 253 -19.15 -12.12 30.45
CA GLU A 253 -19.93 -12.95 29.52
C GLU A 253 -20.15 -12.20 28.19
N ASP A 254 -19.89 -12.88 27.08
CA ASP A 254 -19.96 -12.37 25.70
C ASP A 254 -18.92 -11.30 25.28
N ALA A 255 -17.88 -11.06 26.07
CA ALA A 255 -16.82 -10.11 25.70
C ALA A 255 -16.03 -10.57 24.44
N ASP A 256 -16.05 -9.76 23.38
CA ASP A 256 -15.36 -10.05 22.10
C ASP A 256 -13.94 -9.46 22.10
N LEU A 257 -13.02 -10.14 22.79
CA LEU A 257 -11.66 -9.65 23.04
C LEU A 257 -10.58 -10.31 22.18
N ALA A 258 -10.91 -11.25 21.29
CA ALA A 258 -9.91 -11.92 20.46
C ALA A 258 -9.00 -10.92 19.70
N ALA A 259 -9.56 -9.78 19.28
CA ALA A 259 -8.82 -8.70 18.62
C ALA A 259 -7.75 -8.03 19.49
N SER A 260 -7.91 -7.95 20.82
CA SER A 260 -6.98 -7.21 21.68
C SER A 260 -5.67 -7.97 21.93
N TYR A 261 -5.76 -9.30 21.96
CA TYR A 261 -4.65 -10.26 22.10
C TYR A 261 -3.80 -10.41 20.84
N TRP A 262 -4.26 -9.93 19.68
CA TRP A 262 -3.51 -10.01 18.43
C TRP A 262 -2.30 -9.05 18.42
N GLU A 263 -1.13 -9.59 18.10
CA GLU A 263 0.09 -8.86 17.83
C GLU A 263 0.69 -9.28 16.48
N PRO A 264 0.95 -8.34 15.54
CA PRO A 264 1.62 -8.66 14.28
C PRO A 264 3.05 -9.15 14.48
N ASN A 265 3.56 -9.94 13.53
CA ASN A 265 4.93 -10.43 13.55
C ASN A 265 5.92 -9.26 13.39
N SER A 266 6.72 -9.01 14.42
CA SER A 266 7.69 -7.91 14.45
C SER A 266 8.82 -8.05 13.42
N ALA A 267 9.14 -9.28 12.98
CA ALA A 267 10.12 -9.53 11.92
C ALA A 267 9.68 -8.93 10.56
N ASN A 268 8.39 -8.70 10.37
CA ASN A 268 7.83 -8.10 9.16
C ASN A 268 7.66 -6.58 9.24
N ILE A 269 8.09 -5.92 10.32
CA ILE A 269 8.11 -4.45 10.41
C ILE A 269 9.11 -3.89 9.39
N ILE A 270 8.72 -2.83 8.68
CA ILE A 270 9.61 -2.08 7.80
C ILE A 270 10.66 -1.34 8.65
N GLN A 271 11.89 -1.83 8.59
CA GLN A 271 13.01 -1.32 9.39
C GLN A 271 13.57 0.01 8.87
N GLY A 272 14.29 0.74 9.73
CA GLY A 272 15.02 1.95 9.34
C GLY A 272 14.16 3.20 9.13
N LEU A 273 12.94 3.21 9.69
CA LEU A 273 12.07 4.38 9.79
C LEU A 273 12.38 5.15 11.08
N SER A 274 12.30 6.49 11.05
CA SER A 274 12.49 7.31 12.24
C SER A 274 11.26 7.29 13.17
N PRO A 275 11.44 7.54 14.48
CA PRO A 275 10.31 7.69 15.40
C PRO A 275 9.33 8.82 14.99
N VAL A 276 9.84 9.84 14.30
CA VAL A 276 9.02 10.92 13.73
C VAL A 276 8.12 10.38 12.62
N TYR A 277 8.65 9.58 11.69
CA TYR A 277 7.83 8.96 10.65
C TYR A 277 6.82 7.95 11.23
N GLU A 278 7.21 7.13 12.20
CA GLU A 278 6.29 6.20 12.87
C GLU A 278 5.17 6.92 13.64
N LYS A 279 5.44 8.08 14.24
CA LYS A 279 4.44 8.91 14.93
C LYS A 279 3.28 9.30 14.00
N TYR A 280 3.53 9.69 12.76
CA TYR A 280 2.47 10.15 11.85
C TYR A 280 1.85 9.01 11.00
N ASN A 281 2.60 7.93 10.73
CA ASN A 281 2.19 6.85 9.80
C ASN A 281 1.98 5.48 10.47
N ALA A 282 2.20 5.36 11.78
CA ALA A 282 2.28 4.11 12.55
C ALA A 282 3.38 3.16 12.05
N LYS A 283 3.58 2.05 12.77
CA LYS A 283 4.44 0.95 12.31
C LYS A 283 3.79 0.25 11.12
N GLN A 284 4.56 0.16 10.04
CA GLN A 284 4.15 -0.46 8.79
C GLN A 284 4.74 -1.86 8.69
N TYR A 285 3.92 -2.82 8.29
CA TYR A 285 4.28 -4.23 8.13
C TYR A 285 4.29 -4.59 6.65
N ALA A 286 5.31 -5.33 6.23
CA ALA A 286 5.41 -5.89 4.89
C ALA A 286 4.73 -7.27 4.83
N THR A 287 4.14 -7.61 3.69
CA THR A 287 3.57 -8.93 3.42
C THR A 287 3.69 -9.22 1.93
N THR A 288 4.39 -10.29 1.56
CA THR A 288 4.51 -10.74 0.16
C THR A 288 3.37 -11.67 -0.18
N ILE A 289 2.61 -11.32 -1.22
CA ILE A 289 1.50 -12.10 -1.79
C ILE A 289 1.95 -12.61 -3.15
N LYS A 290 1.94 -13.93 -3.35
CA LYS A 290 2.33 -14.59 -4.61
C LYS A 290 1.09 -15.12 -5.32
N LEU A 291 0.81 -14.60 -6.51
CA LEU A 291 -0.29 -15.01 -7.39
C LEU A 291 0.16 -16.22 -8.22
N ASN A 292 -0.01 -17.44 -7.71
CA ASN A 292 0.53 -18.65 -8.35
C ASN A 292 0.06 -18.82 -9.80
N TYR A 293 0.98 -19.28 -10.66
CA TYR A 293 0.60 -19.85 -11.96
C TYR A 293 0.05 -21.26 -11.73
N GLN A 294 -0.97 -21.62 -12.49
CA GLN A 294 -1.47 -22.99 -12.55
C GLN A 294 -1.65 -23.34 -14.03
N ASP A 295 -1.08 -24.47 -14.43
CA ASP A 295 -1.27 -24.95 -15.80
C ASP A 295 -2.72 -25.40 -16.02
N GLY A 296 -3.21 -25.31 -17.26
CA GLY A 296 -4.60 -25.57 -17.62
C GLY A 296 -5.65 -24.56 -17.09
N LYS A 297 -5.36 -23.80 -16.03
CA LYS A 297 -6.30 -22.81 -15.46
C LYS A 297 -6.11 -21.42 -16.03
N ASP A 298 -7.14 -20.84 -16.63
CA ASP A 298 -7.08 -19.45 -17.12
C ASP A 298 -7.12 -18.43 -15.97
N ASP A 299 -6.02 -17.69 -15.83
CA ASP A 299 -5.86 -16.52 -14.96
C ASP A 299 -5.88 -15.20 -15.74
N GLY A 300 -6.14 -15.24 -17.06
CA GLY A 300 -6.12 -14.10 -17.98
C GLY A 300 -4.75 -13.73 -18.52
N THR A 301 -3.67 -14.40 -18.12
CA THR A 301 -2.33 -14.15 -18.67
C THR A 301 -2.26 -14.46 -20.16
N LEU A 302 -1.53 -13.66 -20.94
CA LEU A 302 -1.12 -14.06 -22.28
C LEU A 302 -0.10 -15.22 -22.17
N ARG A 303 -0.46 -16.41 -22.67
CA ARG A 303 0.37 -17.64 -22.56
C ARG A 303 1.27 -17.90 -23.76
N GLN A 304 0.81 -17.54 -24.97
CA GLN A 304 1.49 -17.91 -26.21
C GLN A 304 2.92 -17.33 -26.29
N GLY A 305 3.89 -18.21 -26.51
CA GLY A 305 5.31 -17.83 -26.64
C GLY A 305 5.97 -17.32 -25.35
N LYS A 306 5.44 -17.66 -24.16
CA LYS A 306 6.02 -17.28 -22.86
C LYS A 306 6.51 -18.51 -22.10
N SER A 307 7.78 -18.53 -21.72
CA SER A 307 8.42 -19.63 -20.97
C SER A 307 8.48 -19.40 -19.46
N ASP A 308 8.30 -18.16 -18.99
CA ASP A 308 8.46 -17.72 -17.60
C ASP A 308 7.11 -17.43 -16.91
N LEU A 309 6.03 -18.11 -17.34
CA LEU A 309 4.67 -17.93 -16.80
C LEU A 309 4.57 -18.20 -15.29
N ASN A 310 5.44 -19.04 -14.71
CA ASN A 310 5.56 -19.24 -13.27
C ASN A 310 5.99 -17.98 -12.49
N ASN A 311 6.66 -17.03 -13.15
CA ASN A 311 7.20 -15.81 -12.55
C ASN A 311 6.33 -14.58 -12.86
N TYR A 312 5.60 -14.59 -13.98
CA TYR A 312 4.92 -13.40 -14.51
C TYR A 312 3.47 -13.65 -14.96
N ILE A 313 2.65 -12.60 -14.87
CA ILE A 313 1.38 -12.45 -15.57
C ILE A 313 1.61 -11.45 -16.70
N TYR A 314 1.35 -11.86 -17.94
CA TYR A 314 1.50 -11.04 -19.14
C TYR A 314 0.17 -10.42 -19.55
N PHE A 315 0.19 -9.14 -19.89
CA PHE A 315 -0.97 -8.39 -20.36
C PHE A 315 -0.72 -7.69 -21.70
N ASN A 316 -1.72 -7.73 -22.56
CA ASN A 316 -1.75 -6.90 -23.76
C ASN A 316 -1.93 -5.41 -23.39
N SER A 317 -1.53 -4.55 -24.30
CA SER A 317 -1.86 -3.12 -24.30
C SER A 317 -3.37 -2.87 -24.27
N TYR A 318 -3.78 -1.94 -23.42
CA TYR A 318 -5.16 -1.48 -23.33
C TYR A 318 -5.44 -0.42 -24.40
N LYS A 319 -6.28 -0.81 -25.37
CA LYS A 319 -6.94 0.13 -26.29
C LYS A 319 -8.36 0.32 -25.79
N LYS A 320 -8.72 1.56 -25.42
CA LYS A 320 -10.12 1.89 -25.13
C LYS A 320 -10.93 1.62 -26.41
N PRO A 321 -11.90 0.69 -26.42
CA PRO A 321 -12.68 0.42 -27.61
C PRO A 321 -13.45 1.69 -28.02
N ALA A 322 -13.51 1.95 -29.32
CA ALA A 322 -14.50 2.85 -29.88
C ALA A 322 -15.89 2.21 -29.73
N THR A 323 -16.95 3.02 -29.75
CA THR A 323 -18.32 2.54 -29.66
C THR A 323 -18.58 1.48 -30.74
N GLY A 324 -19.01 0.28 -30.33
CA GLY A 324 -19.23 -0.86 -31.25
C GLY A 324 -18.03 -1.77 -31.50
N VAL A 325 -16.85 -1.50 -30.92
CA VAL A 325 -15.64 -2.34 -31.07
C VAL A 325 -15.44 -3.22 -29.83
N ALA A 326 -14.99 -4.45 -30.03
CA ALA A 326 -14.63 -5.36 -28.93
C ALA A 326 -13.46 -4.80 -28.09
N ALA A 327 -13.50 -4.98 -26.78
CA ALA A 327 -12.40 -4.61 -25.90
C ALA A 327 -11.15 -5.47 -26.15
N ALA A 328 -9.97 -4.92 -25.91
CA ALA A 328 -8.71 -5.67 -26.02
C ALA A 328 -8.67 -6.84 -25.02
N THR A 329 -8.42 -8.06 -25.53
CA THR A 329 -8.31 -9.29 -24.75
C THR A 329 -7.04 -9.32 -23.91
N ASN A 330 -7.02 -10.11 -22.84
CA ASN A 330 -5.86 -10.30 -21.94
C ASN A 330 -5.25 -8.99 -21.40
N THR A 331 -6.07 -7.95 -21.23
CA THR A 331 -5.70 -6.72 -20.52
C THR A 331 -5.98 -6.82 -19.01
N LYS A 332 -6.56 -7.92 -18.53
CA LYS A 332 -6.98 -8.13 -17.14
C LYS A 332 -7.00 -9.62 -16.80
N THR A 333 -6.78 -9.96 -15.54
CA THR A 333 -7.07 -11.30 -15.04
C THR A 333 -8.57 -11.63 -15.19
N THR A 334 -8.87 -12.82 -15.74
CA THR A 334 -10.25 -13.28 -15.96
C THR A 334 -10.92 -13.70 -14.65
N ARG A 335 -10.13 -14.11 -13.66
CA ARG A 335 -10.54 -14.47 -12.31
C ARG A 335 -9.73 -13.70 -11.25
N GLY A 336 -10.16 -13.82 -10.00
CA GLY A 336 -9.51 -13.19 -8.85
C GLY A 336 -8.63 -14.18 -8.07
N PHE A 337 -7.88 -13.67 -7.11
CA PHE A 337 -7.08 -14.44 -6.16
C PHE A 337 -7.49 -14.05 -4.74
N LEU A 338 -7.83 -15.01 -3.89
CA LEU A 338 -8.33 -14.74 -2.53
C LEU A 338 -7.19 -14.74 -1.51
N VAL A 339 -6.99 -13.65 -0.78
CA VAL A 339 -6.04 -13.55 0.34
C VAL A 339 -6.76 -13.25 1.65
N CYS A 340 -6.30 -13.87 2.74
CA CYS A 340 -6.70 -13.56 4.11
C CYS A 340 -5.66 -12.66 4.78
N LEU A 341 -6.11 -11.57 5.40
CA LEU A 341 -5.28 -10.61 6.12
C LEU A 341 -5.80 -10.39 7.54
N MET A 342 -4.90 -10.38 8.52
CA MET A 342 -5.22 -10.11 9.92
C MET A 342 -5.20 -8.60 10.20
N PRO A 343 -6.29 -8.01 10.74
CA PRO A 343 -6.33 -6.59 11.10
C PRO A 343 -5.29 -6.23 12.17
N VAL A 344 -4.69 -5.05 12.03
CA VAL A 344 -3.67 -4.51 12.92
C VAL A 344 -4.21 -3.25 13.60
N ASN A 345 -4.10 -3.17 14.92
CA ASN A 345 -4.44 -1.97 15.66
C ASN A 345 -3.28 -0.96 15.62
N TYR A 346 -3.17 -0.22 14.51
CA TYR A 346 -2.16 0.82 14.29
C TYR A 346 -2.08 1.85 15.44
N LYS A 347 -3.21 2.11 16.12
CA LYS A 347 -3.33 3.02 17.29
C LYS A 347 -2.56 2.52 18.53
N LYS A 348 -2.13 1.25 18.58
CA LYS A 348 -1.15 0.75 19.58
C LYS A 348 0.28 1.27 19.33
N THR A 349 0.58 1.75 18.12
CA THR A 349 1.96 2.09 17.68
C THR A 349 2.18 3.58 17.41
N SER A 350 1.12 4.39 17.47
CA SER A 350 1.18 5.85 17.38
C SER A 350 0.12 6.47 18.30
N ASN A 351 0.49 7.58 18.94
CA ASN A 351 -0.41 8.42 19.75
C ASN A 351 -0.97 9.63 18.96
N TYR A 352 -0.74 9.72 17.65
CA TYR A 352 -1.24 10.81 16.82
C TYR A 352 -2.74 10.65 16.55
N GLY A 353 -3.57 11.50 17.16
CA GLY A 353 -5.02 11.32 17.20
C GLY A 353 -5.76 11.33 15.85
N SER A 354 -5.13 11.78 14.76
CA SER A 354 -5.72 11.82 13.42
C SER A 354 -5.31 10.65 12.51
N ILE A 355 -4.52 9.70 13.02
CA ILE A 355 -4.01 8.58 12.23
C ILE A 355 -5.12 7.66 11.70
N VAL A 356 -4.95 7.21 10.46
CA VAL A 356 -5.85 6.27 9.77
C VAL A 356 -5.11 5.00 9.36
N GLY A 357 -5.89 3.96 9.03
CA GLY A 357 -5.34 2.77 8.40
C GLY A 357 -4.78 3.10 7.00
N GLU A 358 -3.67 2.48 6.64
CA GLU A 358 -3.00 2.64 5.36
C GLU A 358 -2.62 1.26 4.82
N THR A 359 -2.94 0.99 3.56
CA THR A 359 -2.60 -0.29 2.90
C THR A 359 -2.22 0.01 1.46
N LEU A 360 -0.98 -0.32 1.07
CA LEU A 360 -0.41 -0.05 -0.24
C LEU A 360 0.11 -1.34 -0.87
N PHE A 361 -0.26 -1.62 -2.12
CA PHE A 361 0.19 -2.80 -2.87
C PHE A 361 1.18 -2.37 -3.94
N TYR A 362 2.42 -2.83 -3.82
CA TYR A 362 3.48 -2.59 -4.78
C TYR A 362 3.76 -3.86 -5.60
N GLY A 363 3.95 -3.70 -6.91
CA GLY A 363 4.37 -4.79 -7.80
C GLY A 363 5.58 -4.39 -8.62
N LYS A 364 6.17 -5.38 -9.31
CA LYS A 364 7.24 -5.16 -10.30
C LYS A 364 6.69 -5.38 -11.70
N VAL A 365 6.58 -4.31 -12.46
CA VAL A 365 6.02 -4.32 -13.82
C VAL A 365 7.09 -3.96 -14.84
N ASP A 366 7.28 -4.82 -15.84
CA ASP A 366 8.09 -4.54 -17.01
C ASP A 366 7.19 -4.19 -18.21
N VAL A 367 7.61 -3.25 -19.05
CA VAL A 367 7.06 -3.06 -20.40
C VAL A 367 7.64 -4.14 -21.31
N THR A 368 6.80 -4.81 -22.10
CA THR A 368 7.20 -5.93 -22.97
C THR A 368 7.06 -5.63 -24.47
N THR A 369 6.53 -4.46 -24.84
CA THR A 369 6.46 -3.99 -26.23
C THR A 369 7.88 -3.84 -26.83
N THR A 370 8.18 -4.59 -27.89
CA THR A 370 9.53 -4.87 -28.41
C THR A 370 10.47 -3.66 -28.59
N ASN A 371 9.95 -2.51 -29.01
CA ASN A 371 10.77 -1.33 -29.34
C ASN A 371 11.01 -0.40 -28.13
N ARG A 372 10.35 -0.66 -26.99
CA ARG A 372 10.29 0.23 -25.81
C ARG A 372 11.42 -0.05 -24.82
N LYS A 373 12.64 0.35 -25.18
CA LYS A 373 13.89 -0.04 -24.49
C LYS A 373 14.57 1.06 -23.66
N ASN A 374 14.22 2.33 -23.88
CA ASN A 374 14.92 3.48 -23.29
C ASN A 374 14.12 4.08 -22.12
N PHE A 375 14.60 3.91 -20.88
CA PHE A 375 13.87 4.36 -19.69
C PHE A 375 13.98 5.87 -19.44
N THR A 376 12.83 6.53 -19.29
CA THR A 376 12.73 7.99 -19.09
C THR A 376 13.34 8.54 -17.80
N TYR A 377 13.72 7.70 -16.82
CA TYR A 377 14.49 8.16 -15.66
C TYR A 377 15.94 8.50 -16.03
N ASP A 378 16.52 7.86 -17.06
CA ASP A 378 17.90 8.11 -17.48
C ASP A 378 17.96 9.35 -18.38
N THR A 379 18.58 10.42 -17.88
CA THR A 379 18.75 11.67 -18.62
C THR A 379 19.68 11.53 -19.82
N LYS A 380 20.48 10.45 -19.92
CA LYS A 380 21.37 10.21 -21.05
C LYS A 380 20.64 9.92 -22.36
N ILE A 381 19.44 9.32 -22.31
CA ILE A 381 18.67 8.98 -23.54
C ILE A 381 18.31 10.23 -24.35
N TYR A 382 18.21 11.39 -23.68
CA TYR A 382 17.94 12.66 -24.33
C TYR A 382 19.18 13.15 -25.10
N GLY A 383 20.39 13.01 -24.56
CA GLY A 383 21.62 13.46 -25.21
C GLY A 383 22.19 12.53 -26.28
N ASP A 384 21.56 11.37 -26.50
CA ASP A 384 22.04 10.30 -27.37
C ASP A 384 21.10 10.15 -28.58
N LYS A 385 21.62 10.40 -29.79
CA LYS A 385 20.85 10.43 -31.03
C LYS A 385 20.18 9.09 -31.37
N ASP A 386 20.75 7.98 -30.93
CA ASP A 386 20.21 6.64 -31.20
C ASP A 386 19.17 6.21 -30.14
N LYS A 387 18.99 7.02 -29.08
CA LYS A 387 18.05 6.77 -27.98
C LYS A 387 16.99 7.86 -27.80
N SER A 388 17.11 8.99 -28.49
CA SER A 388 16.24 10.15 -28.31
C SER A 388 14.88 10.07 -29.03
N ASP A 389 14.64 9.04 -29.84
CA ASP A 389 13.33 8.78 -30.44
C ASP A 389 12.31 8.35 -29.35
N PRO A 390 11.28 9.15 -29.05
CA PRO A 390 10.26 8.85 -28.05
C PRO A 390 9.46 7.58 -28.32
N ASN A 391 9.44 7.07 -29.56
CA ASN A 391 8.84 5.76 -29.84
C ASN A 391 9.59 4.60 -29.16
N THR A 392 10.86 4.81 -28.80
CA THR A 392 11.68 3.84 -28.06
C THR A 392 11.57 3.97 -26.55
N TRP A 393 10.93 5.03 -26.04
CA TRP A 393 10.91 5.36 -24.62
C TRP A 393 9.88 4.57 -23.83
N CYS A 394 10.19 4.27 -22.56
CA CYS A 394 9.28 3.62 -21.62
C CYS A 394 9.41 4.16 -20.19
N PRO A 395 8.32 4.11 -19.39
CA PRO A 395 8.40 4.36 -17.96
C PRO A 395 9.01 3.16 -17.25
N TYR A 396 9.80 3.42 -16.20
CA TYR A 396 10.15 2.39 -15.25
C TYR A 396 9.00 2.18 -14.26
N MET A 397 8.55 0.92 -14.11
CA MET A 397 7.50 0.50 -13.19
C MET A 397 7.96 -0.72 -12.36
N GLY A 398 9.28 -0.81 -12.13
CA GLY A 398 9.94 -1.93 -11.47
C GLY A 398 9.79 -1.96 -9.95
N ASN A 399 10.87 -1.78 -9.20
CA ASN A 399 11.00 -2.31 -7.82
C ASN A 399 9.83 -2.02 -6.86
N ARG A 400 9.22 -0.84 -6.95
CA ARG A 400 8.17 -0.36 -6.03
C ARG A 400 7.03 0.37 -6.76
N TYR A 401 6.48 -0.17 -7.85
CA TYR A 401 5.36 0.48 -8.55
C TYR A 401 4.01 0.25 -7.82
N LEU A 402 3.31 1.32 -7.44
CA LEU A 402 2.03 1.21 -6.72
C LEU A 402 0.91 0.71 -7.66
N LEU A 403 0.41 -0.49 -7.38
CA LEU A 403 -0.71 -1.12 -8.07
C LEU A 403 -2.08 -0.72 -7.49
N GLY A 404 -2.15 -0.31 -6.22
CA GLY A 404 -3.38 0.10 -5.56
C GLY A 404 -3.18 0.40 -4.08
N SER A 405 -4.09 1.17 -3.47
CA SER A 405 -4.11 1.42 -2.03
C SER A 405 -5.54 1.65 -1.50
N PHE A 406 -5.70 1.56 -0.18
CA PHE A 406 -6.91 1.99 0.53
C PHE A 406 -6.58 2.42 1.97
N SER A 407 -7.50 3.14 2.61
CA SER A 407 -7.38 3.59 4.01
C SER A 407 -8.61 3.28 4.89
N ASN A 408 -9.51 2.44 4.41
CA ASN A 408 -10.70 2.02 5.15
C ASN A 408 -10.32 0.97 6.21
N GLU A 409 -10.88 1.12 7.42
CA GLU A 409 -11.04 -0.02 8.33
C GLU A 409 -11.99 -1.03 7.66
N LEU A 410 -11.58 -2.30 7.57
CA LEU A 410 -12.33 -3.37 6.92
C LEU A 410 -12.90 -4.33 7.96
N GLU A 411 -14.12 -4.78 7.75
CA GLU A 411 -14.84 -5.61 8.70
C GLU A 411 -14.36 -7.06 8.65
N LYS A 412 -14.08 -7.63 9.83
CA LYS A 412 -13.68 -9.03 9.98
C LYS A 412 -14.73 -9.98 9.40
N GLY A 413 -14.28 -11.01 8.70
CA GLY A 413 -15.15 -11.93 7.99
C GLY A 413 -15.67 -11.43 6.66
N THR A 414 -15.56 -10.14 6.32
CA THR A 414 -16.11 -9.63 5.07
C THR A 414 -15.13 -9.80 3.91
N CYS A 415 -15.66 -10.17 2.75
CA CYS A 415 -14.93 -10.20 1.48
C CYS A 415 -14.98 -8.81 0.80
N TYR A 416 -13.83 -8.32 0.33
CA TYR A 416 -13.73 -7.06 -0.40
C TYR A 416 -13.07 -7.26 -1.75
N LYS A 417 -13.56 -6.52 -2.75
CA LYS A 417 -13.04 -6.53 -4.11
C LYS A 417 -11.91 -5.52 -4.30
N MET A 418 -10.69 -6.02 -4.49
CA MET A 418 -9.51 -5.19 -4.76
C MET A 418 -9.06 -5.34 -6.21
N MET A 419 -9.08 -4.23 -6.96
CA MET A 419 -8.58 -4.17 -8.34
C MET A 419 -7.26 -3.41 -8.38
N LEU A 420 -6.18 -4.18 -8.49
CA LEU A 420 -4.83 -3.70 -8.73
C LEU A 420 -4.68 -3.32 -10.21
N ARG A 421 -4.08 -2.16 -10.50
CA ARG A 421 -4.01 -1.62 -11.86
C ARG A 421 -2.62 -1.18 -12.26
N ILE A 422 -2.26 -1.48 -13.50
CA ILE A 422 -1.11 -0.93 -14.19
C ILE A 422 -1.62 0.25 -15.03
N VAL A 423 -1.45 1.46 -14.51
CA VAL A 423 -1.78 2.75 -15.14
C VAL A 423 -0.55 3.64 -15.05
N ARG A 424 0.02 4.08 -16.17
CA ARG A 424 1.17 4.98 -16.17
C ARG A 424 1.17 5.85 -17.43
N PRO A 425 0.52 7.02 -17.43
CA PRO A 425 0.65 7.96 -18.53
C PRO A 425 2.07 8.52 -18.57
N MET A 426 2.51 9.07 -19.70
CA MET A 426 3.70 9.92 -19.73
C MET A 426 3.46 11.17 -18.89
N LEU A 427 4.31 11.42 -17.89
CA LEU A 427 4.19 12.57 -16.99
C LEU A 427 4.68 13.85 -17.65
N PRO A 428 4.16 15.03 -17.24
CA PRO A 428 4.67 16.33 -17.69
C PRO A 428 6.20 16.47 -17.59
N ILE A 429 6.79 15.97 -16.49
CA ILE A 429 8.24 16.02 -16.26
C ILE A 429 9.07 15.15 -17.22
N GLU A 430 8.46 14.13 -17.84
CA GLU A 430 9.12 13.25 -18.83
C GLU A 430 9.10 13.87 -20.24
N ARG A 431 8.13 14.76 -20.52
CA ARG A 431 8.00 15.48 -21.80
C ARG A 431 9.08 16.54 -21.98
N LEU A 432 9.68 17.00 -20.89
CA LEU A 432 10.79 17.93 -20.89
C LEU A 432 12.09 17.25 -21.30
N TRP A 433 12.80 17.90 -22.21
CA TRP A 433 14.15 17.55 -22.61
C TRP A 433 15.11 17.70 -21.44
N ALA A 434 15.66 16.57 -20.97
CA ALA A 434 16.38 16.51 -19.70
C ALA A 434 17.90 16.73 -19.81
N TYR A 435 18.42 16.96 -21.01
CA TYR A 435 19.86 17.13 -21.25
C TYR A 435 20.22 18.62 -21.25
N LYS A 436 21.20 18.99 -20.42
CA LYS A 436 21.76 20.35 -20.27
C LYS A 436 20.73 21.49 -20.06
N PRO A 437 19.82 21.37 -19.05
CA PRO A 437 18.80 22.39 -18.74
C PRO A 437 19.36 23.73 -18.22
N GLU A 438 20.66 23.81 -17.93
CA GLU A 438 21.34 25.03 -17.47
C GLU A 438 21.69 26.04 -18.58
N LEU A 439 21.48 25.71 -19.86
CA LEU A 439 21.89 26.55 -20.98
C LEU A 439 20.86 27.64 -21.32
N SER A 440 21.35 28.86 -21.52
CA SER A 440 20.55 29.99 -21.99
C SER A 440 20.87 30.35 -23.45
N LYS A 441 19.87 30.84 -24.16
CA LYS A 441 19.97 31.27 -25.57
C LYS A 441 19.17 32.55 -25.78
N ILE A 442 19.46 33.27 -26.86
CA ILE A 442 18.49 34.21 -27.43
C ILE A 442 17.26 33.45 -27.93
N ARG A 443 16.10 34.12 -27.95
CA ARG A 443 14.81 33.48 -28.24
C ARG A 443 14.76 32.74 -29.56
N GLU A 444 15.22 33.37 -30.64
CA GLU A 444 15.18 32.77 -31.99
C GLU A 444 15.92 31.44 -32.04
N ASN A 445 17.10 31.36 -31.41
CA ASN A 445 17.86 30.13 -31.32
C ASN A 445 17.17 29.11 -30.41
N ALA A 446 16.57 29.52 -29.29
CA ALA A 446 15.83 28.62 -28.41
C ALA A 446 14.62 27.98 -29.13
N GLU A 447 13.85 28.77 -29.90
CA GLU A 447 12.76 28.27 -30.75
C GLU A 447 13.29 27.31 -31.82
N LYS A 448 14.26 27.73 -32.65
CA LYS A 448 14.80 26.91 -33.75
C LYS A 448 15.47 25.61 -33.27
N ILE A 449 16.19 25.63 -32.14
CA ILE A 449 16.76 24.42 -31.53
C ILE A 449 15.64 23.49 -31.07
N SER A 450 14.65 24.02 -30.35
CA SER A 450 13.51 23.22 -29.85
C SER A 450 12.69 22.61 -30.98
N GLU A 451 12.59 23.27 -32.13
CA GLU A 451 11.86 22.77 -33.31
C GLU A 451 12.70 21.85 -34.21
N GLY A 452 13.99 21.65 -33.91
CA GLY A 452 14.91 20.85 -34.72
C GLY A 452 15.30 21.50 -36.06
N THR A 453 15.21 22.83 -36.16
CA THR A 453 15.55 23.61 -37.37
C THR A 453 16.91 24.32 -37.27
N LEU A 454 17.47 24.47 -36.07
CA LEU A 454 18.86 24.88 -35.84
C LEU A 454 19.59 23.78 -35.07
N LYS A 455 20.76 23.36 -35.57
CA LYS A 455 21.63 22.39 -34.90
C LYS A 455 22.38 23.04 -33.75
N ASP A 456 22.47 22.35 -32.61
CA ASP A 456 23.27 22.75 -31.46
C ASP A 456 23.90 21.50 -30.83
N GLY A 457 25.19 21.56 -30.48
CA GLY A 457 25.94 20.41 -29.95
C GLY A 457 25.40 19.87 -28.63
N TYR A 458 24.69 20.68 -27.84
CA TYR A 458 24.05 20.26 -26.59
C TYR A 458 22.61 19.74 -26.79
N TYR A 459 22.05 19.87 -28.00
CA TYR A 459 20.68 19.45 -28.35
C TYR A 459 20.65 18.65 -29.66
N ALA A 460 21.75 17.96 -29.99
CA ALA A 460 21.99 17.29 -31.29
C ALA A 460 20.94 16.23 -31.69
N SER A 461 20.16 15.78 -30.71
CA SER A 461 19.14 14.75 -30.79
C SER A 461 17.70 15.30 -30.84
N VAL A 462 17.51 16.62 -30.77
CA VAL A 462 16.21 17.34 -30.98
C VAL A 462 15.89 17.49 -32.49
N GLU A 463 16.81 17.11 -33.38
CA GLU A 463 16.67 17.15 -34.86
C GLU A 463 15.43 16.41 -35.41
N ASN A 464 14.75 15.59 -34.60
CA ASN A 464 13.55 14.84 -35.00
C ASN A 464 12.27 15.69 -35.18
N LYS A 465 12.31 17.00 -34.89
CA LYS A 465 11.21 17.99 -35.03
C LYS A 465 9.96 17.72 -34.16
N GLN A 466 10.04 16.79 -33.20
CA GLN A 466 8.93 16.43 -32.32
C GLN A 466 8.77 17.34 -31.09
N TYR A 467 9.71 18.27 -30.89
CA TYR A 467 9.72 19.20 -29.77
C TYR A 467 9.33 20.63 -30.20
N ARG A 468 9.08 21.47 -29.20
CA ARG A 468 8.88 22.93 -29.27
C ARG A 468 9.25 23.54 -27.91
N LEU A 469 9.16 24.85 -27.73
CA LEU A 469 9.17 25.43 -26.38
C LEU A 469 7.93 24.95 -25.58
N PRO A 470 7.99 24.87 -24.24
CA PRO A 470 6.82 24.57 -23.42
C PRO A 470 5.90 25.80 -23.37
N LYS A 471 4.58 25.60 -23.34
CA LYS A 471 3.65 26.71 -23.09
C LYS A 471 3.73 27.13 -21.62
N TYR A 472 3.22 28.32 -21.28
CA TYR A 472 3.11 28.75 -19.88
C TYR A 472 2.38 27.68 -19.03
N SER A 473 1.22 27.21 -19.52
CA SER A 473 0.34 26.25 -18.83
C SER A 473 0.93 24.86 -18.60
N GLU A 474 1.99 24.49 -19.33
CA GLU A 474 2.65 23.18 -19.30
C GLU A 474 3.88 23.15 -18.38
N PHE A 475 4.39 24.31 -17.96
CA PHE A 475 5.65 24.41 -17.24
C PHE A 475 5.51 25.21 -15.94
N ILE A 476 5.06 26.46 -16.01
CA ILE A 476 5.08 27.36 -14.83
C ILE A 476 4.10 26.91 -13.73
N PRO A 477 2.81 26.58 -14.00
CA PRO A 477 1.89 26.04 -12.99
C PRO A 477 2.28 24.67 -12.42
N ILE A 478 3.23 23.99 -13.05
CA ILE A 478 3.67 22.65 -12.65
C ILE A 478 4.85 22.74 -11.69
N PHE A 479 5.90 23.46 -12.05
CA PHE A 479 7.16 23.41 -11.29
C PHE A 479 7.31 24.53 -10.26
N ASN A 480 6.68 25.69 -10.47
CA ASN A 480 6.62 26.71 -9.42
C ASN A 480 5.83 26.17 -8.22
N ASN A 481 6.34 26.47 -7.05
CA ASN A 481 5.97 25.82 -5.81
C ASN A 481 6.04 26.84 -4.66
N PRO A 482 5.35 26.63 -3.53
CA PRO A 482 5.14 27.67 -2.55
C PRO A 482 6.23 27.71 -1.46
N LYS A 483 7.48 27.35 -1.80
CA LYS A 483 8.57 27.23 -0.82
C LYS A 483 8.85 28.53 -0.07
N ASN A 484 8.85 29.67 -0.78
CA ASN A 484 9.01 30.99 -0.17
C ASN A 484 7.88 31.30 0.83
N GLN A 485 6.64 30.95 0.47
CA GLN A 485 5.49 31.16 1.35
C GLN A 485 5.60 30.33 2.63
N LEU A 486 5.99 29.06 2.52
CA LEU A 486 6.19 28.16 3.66
C LEU A 486 7.33 28.58 4.59
N ASP A 487 8.41 29.18 4.06
CA ASP A 487 9.54 29.65 4.90
C ASP A 487 9.29 30.99 5.59
N ASN A 488 8.51 31.87 4.98
CA ASN A 488 8.23 33.19 5.52
C ASN A 488 6.94 33.25 6.36
N ASP A 489 6.15 32.17 6.36
CA ASP A 489 4.77 32.13 6.87
C ASP A 489 3.82 33.10 6.09
N ASP A 490 4.14 33.41 4.82
CA ASP A 490 3.36 34.32 3.96
C ASP A 490 2.06 33.66 3.45
N SER A 491 0.91 34.30 3.67
CA SER A 491 -0.38 33.79 3.17
C SER A 491 -0.46 33.77 1.62
N TYR A 492 -1.19 32.80 1.06
CA TYR A 492 -1.40 32.67 -0.38
C TYR A 492 -2.88 32.78 -0.75
N GLY A 493 -3.31 33.90 -1.34
CA GLY A 493 -4.65 34.04 -1.92
C GLY A 493 -5.81 33.77 -0.95
N GLY A 494 -5.64 34.08 0.34
CA GLY A 494 -6.61 33.76 1.40
C GLY A 494 -6.51 32.33 1.97
N VAL A 495 -5.66 31.47 1.40
CA VAL A 495 -5.31 30.16 1.97
C VAL A 495 -4.35 30.36 3.14
N LYS A 496 -4.72 29.79 4.30
CA LYS A 496 -3.92 29.79 5.52
C LYS A 496 -2.88 28.68 5.49
N ILE A 497 -1.63 29.01 5.81
CA ILE A 497 -0.57 28.03 6.09
C ILE A 497 -0.87 27.34 7.42
N LEU A 498 -0.72 26.03 7.46
CA LEU A 498 -0.96 25.18 8.62
C LEU A 498 0.32 24.44 9.03
N ASP A 499 0.30 23.85 10.22
CA ASP A 499 1.41 23.05 10.73
C ASP A 499 1.10 21.56 10.49
N ALA A 500 1.98 20.85 9.76
CA ALA A 500 1.94 19.40 9.66
C ALA A 500 2.63 18.75 10.87
N GLY A 501 3.36 19.51 11.67
CA GLY A 501 4.06 19.06 12.85
C GLY A 501 5.53 18.71 12.59
N GLU A 502 6.12 18.12 13.62
CA GLU A 502 7.53 17.79 13.72
C GLU A 502 8.02 16.92 12.55
N GLY A 503 9.15 17.29 11.94
CA GLY A 503 9.71 16.61 10.76
C GLY A 503 9.06 16.98 9.41
N TYR A 504 7.82 17.48 9.42
CA TYR A 504 7.09 17.88 8.20
C TYR A 504 7.03 19.41 8.02
N GLY A 505 6.99 20.15 9.13
CA GLY A 505 6.99 21.61 9.16
C GLY A 505 5.67 22.23 8.73
N LYS A 506 5.73 23.35 8.02
CA LYS A 506 4.53 24.04 7.52
C LYS A 506 4.02 23.38 6.25
N HIS A 507 2.70 23.39 6.04
CA HIS A 507 2.05 22.89 4.84
C HIS A 507 0.98 23.83 4.28
N LEU A 508 0.66 23.65 3.00
CA LEU A 508 -0.50 24.27 2.36
C LEU A 508 -1.05 23.44 1.19
N VAL A 509 -2.33 23.62 0.88
CA VAL A 509 -2.98 23.13 -0.35
C VAL A 509 -3.17 24.30 -1.29
N MET A 510 -2.80 24.15 -2.56
CA MET A 510 -3.03 25.14 -3.60
C MET A 510 -3.51 24.51 -4.90
N GLY A 511 -4.44 25.19 -5.58
CA GLY A 511 -4.79 24.85 -6.96
C GLY A 511 -3.66 25.21 -7.94
N SER A 512 -3.66 24.56 -9.10
CA SER A 512 -2.82 24.92 -10.26
C SER A 512 -3.00 26.40 -10.65
N HIS A 513 -1.91 27.08 -11.01
CA HIS A 513 -1.92 28.52 -11.32
C HIS A 513 -2.86 28.84 -12.50
N ARG A 514 -3.54 30.00 -12.44
CA ARG A 514 -4.38 30.57 -13.54
C ARG A 514 -5.37 29.55 -14.15
N ASP A 515 -6.20 28.98 -13.29
CA ASP A 515 -7.35 28.12 -13.60
C ASP A 515 -7.08 26.75 -14.24
N PHE A 516 -5.95 26.45 -14.88
CA PHE A 516 -5.66 25.13 -15.44
C PHE A 516 -4.18 24.82 -15.76
N VAL A 517 -3.91 23.54 -15.99
CA VAL A 517 -2.69 22.97 -16.60
C VAL A 517 -3.06 22.34 -17.94
N ASP A 518 -2.33 22.62 -19.03
CA ASP A 518 -2.48 21.88 -20.29
C ASP A 518 -1.70 20.56 -20.20
N ILE A 519 -2.38 19.43 -20.40
CA ILE A 519 -1.72 18.14 -20.62
C ILE A 519 -2.39 17.46 -21.81
N ASN A 520 -1.60 17.21 -22.86
CA ASN A 520 -2.03 16.61 -24.13
C ASN A 520 -3.16 17.39 -24.85
N GLY A 521 -3.10 18.74 -24.83
CA GLY A 521 -4.11 19.59 -25.46
C GLY A 521 -5.44 19.64 -24.70
N ARG A 522 -5.42 19.29 -23.41
CA ARG A 522 -6.59 19.30 -22.53
C ARG A 522 -6.31 20.14 -21.30
N GLN A 523 -7.24 21.03 -20.99
CA GLN A 523 -7.23 21.74 -19.73
C GLN A 523 -7.58 20.77 -18.60
N ASN A 524 -6.73 20.73 -17.57
CA ASN A 524 -6.97 19.98 -16.35
C ASN A 524 -6.84 20.94 -15.17
N LYS A 525 -7.76 20.89 -14.20
CA LYS A 525 -7.56 21.55 -12.91
C LYS A 525 -6.97 20.54 -11.94
N PHE A 526 -6.00 20.96 -11.14
CA PHE A 526 -5.39 20.13 -10.11
C PHE A 526 -5.24 20.89 -8.79
N ASP A 527 -5.27 20.16 -7.68
CA ASP A 527 -4.73 20.62 -6.40
C ASP A 527 -3.36 19.98 -6.15
N ASN A 528 -2.53 20.69 -5.39
CA ASN A 528 -1.22 20.25 -4.93
C ASN A 528 -1.12 20.53 -3.43
N TRP A 529 -0.62 19.57 -2.66
CA TRP A 529 -0.32 19.75 -1.23
C TRP A 529 1.20 19.73 -1.08
N PHE A 530 1.75 20.70 -0.36
CA PHE A 530 3.19 20.84 -0.15
C PHE A 530 3.50 21.06 1.31
N CYS A 531 4.62 20.53 1.80
CA CYS A 531 5.16 20.81 3.13
C CYS A 531 6.68 21.00 3.15
N SER A 532 7.16 21.81 4.09
CA SER A 532 8.59 22.09 4.31
C SER A 532 8.85 22.41 5.77
N VAL A 533 9.93 21.87 6.31
CA VAL A 533 10.57 22.41 7.51
C VAL A 533 11.20 23.76 7.16
N LYS A 534 11.00 24.76 8.02
CA LYS A 534 11.46 26.14 7.82
C LYS A 534 12.99 26.20 7.70
N ASP A 535 13.47 27.05 6.78
CA ASP A 535 14.89 27.28 6.48
C ASP A 535 15.68 26.04 5.96
N ILE A 536 15.01 24.91 5.72
CA ILE A 536 15.59 23.75 5.02
C ILE A 536 15.48 23.93 3.50
N LYS A 537 16.47 23.44 2.74
CA LYS A 537 16.52 23.54 1.27
C LYS A 537 15.61 22.56 0.50
N VAL A 538 14.73 21.83 1.18
CA VAL A 538 13.93 20.73 0.63
C VAL A 538 12.45 21.01 0.84
N LEU A 539 11.66 20.79 -0.21
CA LEU A 539 10.20 20.81 -0.21
C LEU A 539 9.71 19.41 -0.56
N TYR A 540 8.73 18.91 0.19
CA TYR A 540 8.00 17.69 -0.15
C TYR A 540 6.58 18.04 -0.61
N GLY A 541 5.94 17.16 -1.36
CA GLY A 541 4.54 17.34 -1.71
C GLY A 541 3.90 16.22 -2.51
N ILE A 542 2.62 16.41 -2.79
CA ILE A 542 1.77 15.58 -3.62
C ILE A 542 1.16 16.51 -4.67
N MET A 543 1.43 16.22 -5.94
CA MET A 543 1.02 17.03 -7.09
C MET A 543 -0.01 16.33 -7.96
N TYR A 544 -0.74 17.11 -8.76
CA TYR A 544 -1.78 16.68 -9.69
C TYR A 544 -2.93 15.89 -9.03
N MET A 545 -3.31 16.30 -7.82
CA MET A 545 -4.50 15.75 -7.15
C MET A 545 -5.74 16.23 -7.88
N LYS A 546 -6.75 15.36 -8.02
CA LYS A 546 -8.08 15.80 -8.43
C LYS A 546 -8.56 16.92 -7.48
N PRO A 547 -9.06 18.06 -7.99
CA PRO A 547 -9.46 19.17 -7.15
C PRO A 547 -10.52 18.81 -6.13
N PHE A 548 -10.40 19.37 -4.93
CA PHE A 548 -11.42 19.27 -3.89
C PHE A 548 -12.68 20.06 -4.27
N LYS A 549 -13.86 19.51 -3.93
CA LYS A 549 -15.22 19.98 -4.30
C LYS A 549 -15.50 19.96 -5.80
N GLU A 550 -16.65 20.50 -6.22
CA GLU A 550 -17.16 20.46 -7.61
C GLU A 550 -16.33 21.27 -8.64
N ARG A 551 -15.15 21.79 -8.27
CA ARG A 551 -14.32 22.71 -9.08
C ARG A 551 -13.93 22.16 -10.45
N ASP A 552 -13.77 20.83 -10.53
CA ASP A 552 -13.70 20.07 -11.77
C ASP A 552 -14.12 18.61 -11.50
N LYS A 553 -15.36 18.27 -11.85
CA LYS A 553 -15.88 16.89 -11.73
C LYS A 553 -15.19 15.91 -12.70
N PHE A 554 -14.64 16.40 -13.80
CA PHE A 554 -14.04 15.59 -14.88
C PHE A 554 -12.52 15.46 -14.78
N ALA A 555 -11.88 16.23 -13.89
CA ALA A 555 -10.46 16.12 -13.57
C ALA A 555 -10.02 14.67 -13.30
N THR A 556 -8.87 14.34 -13.88
CA THR A 556 -8.25 13.01 -13.81
C THR A 556 -7.34 12.88 -12.58
N ASN A 557 -7.22 11.67 -12.03
CA ASN A 557 -6.19 11.34 -11.04
C ASN A 557 -4.97 10.65 -11.68
N ASN A 558 -4.93 10.50 -13.01
CA ASN A 558 -3.93 9.67 -13.68
C ASN A 558 -2.49 10.20 -13.55
N TYR A 559 -2.31 11.50 -13.34
CA TYR A 559 -1.00 12.15 -13.24
C TYR A 559 -0.51 12.35 -11.81
N LYS A 560 -1.29 11.98 -10.78
CA LYS A 560 -0.98 12.27 -9.37
C LYS A 560 0.38 11.65 -8.97
N VAL A 561 1.29 12.44 -8.37
CA VAL A 561 2.66 12.02 -8.00
C VAL A 561 3.12 12.58 -6.65
N ALA A 562 4.07 11.90 -6.00
CA ALA A 562 4.84 12.46 -4.89
C ALA A 562 6.06 13.20 -5.45
N VAL A 563 6.44 14.30 -4.82
CA VAL A 563 7.61 15.09 -5.20
C VAL A 563 8.52 15.41 -4.03
N ARG A 564 9.82 15.42 -4.32
CA ARG A 564 10.87 16.01 -3.48
C ARG A 564 11.61 17.03 -4.33
N MET A 565 11.47 18.31 -4.01
CA MET A 565 12.21 19.40 -4.66
C MET A 565 13.36 19.84 -3.74
N THR A 566 14.57 19.91 -4.28
CA THR A 566 15.77 20.38 -3.56
C THR A 566 16.30 21.64 -4.25
N PHE A 567 16.52 22.69 -3.47
CA PHE A 567 16.99 23.99 -3.94
C PHE A 567 18.43 24.27 -3.49
N PRO A 568 19.13 25.26 -4.09
CA PRO A 568 20.46 25.67 -3.64
C PRO A 568 20.50 26.10 -2.16
N ASN A 569 19.45 26.80 -1.71
CA ASN A 569 19.15 27.13 -0.32
C ASN A 569 17.64 27.34 -0.17
N ALA A 570 17.15 27.52 1.06
CA ALA A 570 15.72 27.64 1.37
C ALA A 570 15.00 28.76 0.59
N LYS A 571 15.66 29.90 0.36
CA LYS A 571 15.09 31.11 -0.25
C LYS A 571 15.78 31.47 -1.57
N ALA A 572 16.19 30.45 -2.33
CA ALA A 572 17.03 30.61 -3.53
C ALA A 572 16.32 31.38 -4.66
N LYS A 573 17.01 32.38 -5.22
CA LYS A 573 16.56 33.16 -6.39
C LYS A 573 17.25 32.76 -7.70
N ALA A 574 18.35 32.00 -7.61
CA ALA A 574 19.18 31.58 -8.73
C ALA A 574 19.89 30.25 -8.39
N GLY A 575 20.44 29.58 -9.40
CA GLY A 575 21.11 28.29 -9.28
C GLY A 575 20.20 27.12 -9.70
N VAL A 576 20.73 25.90 -9.58
CA VAL A 576 20.04 24.67 -10.04
C VAL A 576 19.18 24.10 -8.92
N ALA A 577 17.87 23.96 -9.16
CA ALA A 577 16.98 23.11 -8.37
C ALA A 577 16.91 21.71 -8.98
N SER A 578 16.70 20.68 -8.16
CA SER A 578 16.33 19.34 -8.63
C SER A 578 14.94 18.96 -8.17
N ILE A 579 14.19 18.27 -9.03
CA ILE A 579 12.85 17.77 -8.76
C ILE A 579 12.87 16.26 -8.97
N ASP A 580 12.67 15.51 -7.89
CA ASP A 580 12.47 14.07 -7.92
C ASP A 580 10.98 13.77 -7.89
N VAL A 581 10.52 12.88 -8.77
CA VAL A 581 9.11 12.51 -8.92
C VAL A 581 8.94 11.01 -8.77
N TYR A 582 8.06 10.60 -7.87
CA TYR A 582 7.64 9.21 -7.69
C TYR A 582 6.16 9.05 -8.08
N TYR A 583 5.87 8.08 -8.95
CA TYR A 583 4.53 7.88 -9.49
C TYR A 583 3.67 6.96 -8.62
N PHE A 584 2.43 7.37 -8.39
CA PHE A 584 1.39 6.49 -7.85
C PHE A 584 0.03 6.63 -8.58
N GLY A 585 -0.25 7.76 -9.24
CA GLY A 585 -1.44 7.96 -10.09
C GLY A 585 -2.80 7.75 -9.41
N PRO A 586 -3.76 7.11 -10.11
CA PRO A 586 -5.11 6.87 -9.61
C PRO A 586 -5.16 5.68 -8.64
N ASN A 587 -4.06 4.95 -8.50
CA ASN A 587 -3.92 3.82 -7.59
C ASN A 587 -3.75 4.28 -6.14
N TYR A 588 -3.44 5.57 -5.92
CA TYR A 588 -3.34 6.15 -4.58
C TYR A 588 -4.66 6.76 -4.11
N ASN A 589 -5.30 6.01 -3.20
CA ASN A 589 -6.60 6.28 -2.62
C ASN A 589 -6.55 6.14 -1.08
N ILE A 590 -5.68 6.92 -0.44
CA ILE A 590 -5.63 7.11 1.02
C ILE A 590 -6.34 8.42 1.40
N SER A 591 -6.95 8.46 2.58
CA SER A 591 -7.59 9.65 3.17
C SER A 591 -6.70 10.89 3.14
N GLU A 592 -7.26 12.02 2.70
CA GLU A 592 -6.57 13.32 2.61
C GLU A 592 -5.93 13.76 3.93
N ASN A 593 -6.50 13.36 5.08
CA ASN A 593 -5.99 13.68 6.41
C ASN A 593 -4.55 13.17 6.65
N ASN A 594 -4.21 12.02 6.07
CA ASN A 594 -2.92 11.34 6.26
C ASN A 594 -2.09 11.22 4.98
N ALA A 595 -2.73 11.34 3.81
CA ALA A 595 -2.12 11.05 2.52
C ALA A 595 -0.79 11.79 2.25
N GLY A 596 -0.64 13.01 2.75
CA GLY A 596 0.63 13.76 2.68
C GLY A 596 1.77 13.08 3.43
N TYR A 597 1.53 12.60 4.65
CA TYR A 597 2.56 12.20 5.61
C TYR A 597 3.39 11.00 5.14
N TYR A 598 2.75 10.01 4.52
CA TYR A 598 3.44 8.78 4.13
C TYR A 598 4.54 9.02 3.07
N PHE A 599 4.31 9.98 2.14
CA PHE A 599 5.25 10.28 1.06
C PHE A 599 6.12 11.53 1.29
N ALA A 600 5.71 12.43 2.18
CA ALA A 600 6.35 13.74 2.36
C ALA A 600 7.40 13.80 3.47
N HIS A 601 8.17 12.72 3.63
CA HIS A 601 9.24 12.60 4.63
C HIS A 601 10.44 11.86 4.04
N GLU A 602 11.65 12.20 4.47
CA GLU A 602 12.89 11.65 3.92
C GLU A 602 12.94 10.11 3.99
N ASP A 603 12.43 9.51 5.06
CA ASP A 603 12.40 8.06 5.26
C ASP A 603 11.63 7.29 4.17
N PHE A 604 10.63 7.91 3.52
CA PHE A 604 10.00 7.30 2.34
C PHE A 604 10.98 7.31 1.14
N TRP A 605 11.57 8.47 0.85
CA TRP A 605 12.48 8.64 -0.29
C TRP A 605 13.78 7.84 -0.15
N ARG A 606 14.26 7.62 1.07
CA ARG A 606 15.44 6.77 1.37
C ARG A 606 15.20 5.29 1.03
N ARG A 607 13.95 4.84 0.96
CA ARG A 607 13.57 3.45 0.57
C ARG A 607 13.42 3.26 -0.94
N LEU A 608 13.49 4.33 -1.74
CA LEU A 608 13.39 4.27 -3.21
C LEU A 608 14.77 4.10 -3.83
N LYS A 609 14.86 3.31 -4.91
CA LYS A 609 16.05 3.28 -5.77
C LYS A 609 16.00 4.42 -6.78
N LYS A 610 17.15 4.70 -7.40
CA LYS A 610 17.29 5.78 -8.39
C LYS A 610 16.35 5.59 -9.59
N GLU A 611 16.06 4.35 -9.97
CA GLU A 611 15.19 3.99 -11.10
C GLU A 611 13.70 4.15 -10.75
N ASP A 612 13.34 4.06 -9.47
CA ASP A 612 11.96 4.24 -8.99
C ASP A 612 11.53 5.73 -9.02
N ILE A 613 12.49 6.66 -9.19
CA ILE A 613 12.26 8.12 -9.23
C ILE A 613 12.68 8.71 -10.58
N ILE A 614 11.96 9.75 -11.01
CA ILE A 614 12.35 10.55 -12.17
C ILE A 614 12.91 11.86 -11.66
N GLN A 615 14.23 12.01 -11.73
CA GLN A 615 14.92 13.25 -11.40
C GLN A 615 15.03 14.15 -12.65
N ARG A 616 14.73 15.43 -12.48
CA ARG A 616 15.15 16.51 -13.39
C ARG A 616 15.86 17.61 -12.63
N LYS A 617 16.60 18.43 -13.37
CA LYS A 617 17.27 19.63 -12.87
C LYS A 617 16.78 20.83 -13.67
N PHE A 618 16.62 21.97 -13.02
CA PHE A 618 16.11 23.19 -13.63
C PHE A 618 16.87 24.38 -13.07
N GLN A 619 17.30 25.29 -13.94
CA GLN A 619 17.91 26.54 -13.53
C GLN A 619 16.83 27.53 -13.08
N LEU A 620 16.95 28.07 -11.87
CA LEU A 620 16.08 29.12 -11.35
C LEU A 620 16.31 30.43 -12.12
N GLY A 621 15.22 31.16 -12.40
CA GLY A 621 15.23 32.38 -13.21
C GLY A 621 14.38 32.25 -14.48
N PRO A 622 14.59 33.12 -15.50
CA PRO A 622 13.69 33.25 -16.64
C PRO A 622 13.84 32.13 -17.67
N HIS A 623 12.72 31.54 -18.09
CA HIS A 623 12.63 30.54 -19.18
C HIS A 623 11.82 31.06 -20.37
N TRP A 624 12.28 30.76 -21.59
CA TRP A 624 11.51 30.96 -22.81
C TRP A 624 10.30 30.02 -22.88
N LEU A 625 9.18 30.54 -23.35
CA LEU A 625 7.89 29.85 -23.46
C LEU A 625 7.31 29.97 -24.88
N ASP A 626 6.49 29.00 -25.26
CA ASP A 626 5.79 29.00 -26.53
C ASP A 626 4.56 29.91 -26.49
N TYR A 627 4.73 31.12 -27.02
CA TYR A 627 3.66 32.09 -27.23
C TYR A 627 2.83 31.80 -28.49
N LYS A 628 3.42 31.16 -29.52
CA LYS A 628 2.80 30.99 -30.84
C LYS A 628 1.72 29.91 -30.80
N ASN A 629 2.00 28.79 -30.16
CA ASN A 629 1.09 27.65 -30.03
C ASN A 629 0.17 27.73 -28.78
N ALA A 630 0.25 28.83 -28.02
CA ALA A 630 -0.68 29.16 -26.93
C ALA A 630 -2.02 29.69 -27.49
N THR A 631 -2.76 28.82 -28.17
CA THR A 631 -3.97 29.19 -28.94
C THR A 631 -5.29 29.08 -28.17
N HIS A 632 -5.30 28.42 -27.02
CA HIS A 632 -6.55 28.21 -26.26
C HIS A 632 -7.00 29.53 -25.57
N PRO A 633 -8.30 29.91 -25.58
CA PRO A 633 -8.75 31.22 -25.10
C PRO A 633 -8.37 31.59 -23.65
N HIS A 634 -8.32 30.61 -22.75
CA HIS A 634 -7.93 30.82 -21.35
C HIS A 634 -6.41 30.74 -21.13
N GLU A 635 -5.62 30.36 -22.14
CA GLU A 635 -4.19 30.14 -21.99
C GLU A 635 -3.41 31.44 -21.85
N THR A 636 -2.58 31.52 -20.80
CA THR A 636 -1.69 32.65 -20.61
C THR A 636 -0.62 32.66 -21.69
N LYS A 637 -0.78 33.56 -22.66
CA LYS A 637 0.27 33.91 -23.61
C LYS A 637 1.40 34.64 -22.86
N ALA A 638 2.58 34.05 -22.92
CA ALA A 638 3.80 34.59 -22.34
C ALA A 638 4.97 34.18 -23.23
N TYR A 639 5.87 35.10 -23.53
CA TYR A 639 7.13 34.79 -24.20
C TYR A 639 8.16 34.22 -23.22
N TYR A 640 8.10 34.63 -21.96
CA TYR A 640 8.91 34.09 -20.88
C TYR A 640 8.26 34.33 -19.51
N ALA A 641 8.64 33.50 -18.53
CA ALA A 641 8.31 33.65 -17.11
C ALA A 641 9.40 32.99 -16.25
N ASP A 642 9.42 33.27 -14.95
CA ASP A 642 10.48 32.79 -14.06
C ASP A 642 10.11 31.45 -13.43
N PHE A 643 11.00 30.46 -13.54
CA PHE A 643 10.96 29.29 -12.66
C PHE A 643 11.51 29.70 -11.29
N ASN A 644 10.67 29.70 -10.27
CA ASN A 644 11.00 30.22 -8.94
C ASN A 644 10.23 29.51 -7.80
N LEU A 645 10.63 29.82 -6.56
CA LEU A 645 10.13 29.26 -5.30
C LEU A 645 8.82 29.94 -4.81
N SER A 646 8.07 30.61 -5.69
CA SER A 646 6.78 31.22 -5.35
C SER A 646 5.62 30.48 -5.99
N GLY A 647 4.66 30.08 -5.17
CA GLY A 647 3.36 29.56 -5.62
C GLY A 647 2.42 30.65 -6.16
N ILE A 648 2.85 31.91 -6.18
CA ILE A 648 2.06 33.02 -6.71
C ILE A 648 2.08 33.00 -8.24
N ALA A 649 0.88 32.97 -8.82
CA ALA A 649 0.68 33.05 -10.26
C ALA A 649 1.27 34.36 -10.82
N GLN A 650 2.29 34.22 -11.67
CA GLN A 650 2.95 35.35 -12.31
C GLN A 650 2.04 36.02 -13.35
N LYS A 651 2.33 37.28 -13.66
CA LYS A 651 1.92 37.88 -14.94
C LYS A 651 2.88 37.36 -16.01
N GLY A 652 2.34 36.78 -17.08
CA GLY A 652 3.12 36.41 -18.25
C GLY A 652 3.67 37.66 -18.93
N ASN A 653 4.91 37.60 -19.43
CA ASN A 653 5.47 38.69 -20.21
C ASN A 653 5.00 38.56 -21.66
N ASP A 654 4.14 39.48 -22.08
CA ASP A 654 3.50 39.52 -23.42
C ASP A 654 4.28 40.36 -24.44
N GLN A 655 5.43 40.93 -24.04
CA GLN A 655 6.40 41.55 -24.93
C GLN A 655 7.60 40.63 -25.20
N PRO A 656 8.13 40.59 -26.43
CA PRO A 656 9.30 39.78 -26.77
C PRO A 656 10.55 40.41 -26.14
N GLY A 657 10.81 40.09 -24.87
CA GLY A 657 11.95 40.63 -24.12
C GLY A 657 13.28 40.30 -24.78
N GLY A 658 14.28 41.17 -24.60
CA GLY A 658 15.63 40.93 -25.07
C GLY A 658 16.45 39.96 -24.20
N GLY A 659 17.67 39.68 -24.67
CA GLY A 659 18.71 38.96 -23.93
C GLY A 659 18.62 37.43 -23.98
N PHE A 660 19.34 36.79 -23.07
CA PHE A 660 19.42 35.34 -22.92
C PHE A 660 18.47 34.86 -21.83
N LYS A 661 17.77 33.75 -22.06
CA LYS A 661 16.94 33.05 -21.06
C LYS A 661 17.12 31.54 -21.23
N PHE A 662 16.84 30.79 -20.17
CA PHE A 662 16.90 29.33 -20.19
C PHE A 662 15.75 28.77 -21.04
N PHE A 663 15.85 27.52 -21.47
CA PHE A 663 14.74 26.84 -22.14
C PHE A 663 14.85 25.32 -21.94
N SER A 664 13.73 24.64 -22.04
CA SER A 664 13.65 23.19 -21.94
C SER A 664 12.67 22.68 -23.00
N PRO A 665 13.16 22.18 -24.14
CA PRO A 665 12.29 21.66 -25.21
C PRO A 665 11.27 20.66 -24.67
N TRP A 666 10.04 20.76 -25.17
CA TRP A 666 8.87 20.02 -24.72
C TRP A 666 8.31 19.16 -25.85
N LEU A 667 8.13 17.87 -25.57
CA LEU A 667 7.63 16.91 -26.55
C LEU A 667 6.16 17.20 -26.89
N LYS A 668 5.86 17.42 -28.17
CA LYS A 668 4.52 17.79 -28.67
C LYS A 668 3.45 16.76 -28.27
N ASN A 669 3.71 15.49 -28.56
CA ASN A 669 2.80 14.36 -28.32
C ASN A 669 3.36 13.44 -27.22
N PRO A 670 2.51 12.80 -26.38
CA PRO A 670 3.03 11.86 -25.39
C PRO A 670 3.67 10.65 -26.09
N ALA A 671 4.76 10.15 -25.51
CA ALA A 671 5.50 9.02 -26.05
C ALA A 671 4.71 7.70 -26.00
N TRP A 672 3.78 7.56 -25.05
CA TRP A 672 2.86 6.43 -24.89
C TRP A 672 1.55 6.88 -24.23
#